data_AF-A0A1I2FY23-F1
#
_entry.id   AF-A0A1I2FY23-F1
#
_cell.length_a   1.000
_cell.length_b   1.000
_cell.length_c   1.000
_cell.angle_alpha   90.00
_cell.angle_beta   90.00
_cell.angle_gamma   90.00
#
_symmetry.space_group_name_H-M   'P 1'
#
loop_
_entity.id
_entity.type
_entity.pdbx_description
1 polymer ?
#
loop_
_entity_poly.entity_id
_entity_poly.type
_entity_poly.pdbx_seq_one_letter_code
_entity_poly.pdbx_strand_id
1 'polypeptide(L)'
;MSSSLSRRRLLQAAGLGAASAAGGAAVLRPGPAAAAVVPPARSDIGVSAYPFELGQVRLTAGRFMDNQTRTLNYLRFVDVNRLLYVFRANHRLSTNGAAANGGWDAPNFPFRSHMQGHFLTAWAQAYAVLGDTTCRDKANQMVAELAKCQANNAAAGFTAGYLSGFPESDFTALEAGNAVSVSYYCIHKTLAGLLDVWRHTGNTQARDVLLNLAGWVDWRTGRLSYAQMQAVLNTEFGGMNEVLTDVYQQTGDARWLATAKRFDHASVFDPLAANQDQLNGKHANTTIPKVIGAAREYKATGTTRYRDIAANSWNMITRAHTYVIGGNSQAEHFRPPNAIAGYLANDTCEHCNTYNMLKLTRELWLLDPNRADYFDYYERALLNHLVGAQNPADSHGHVTYFTPLRPGGRRGVGPAWGGGTWSTDYNSFWCCQGTGIETNTKLMDSVYFYNGTTLTVNLYVPSVLTWAQRGITVTQATTYPVSDTTTLTLTGAMSGSWSLRLRIPSWTAGPVISVNGTVQNVTATPGSYATITRDWAAGDTVTLRLPMRVIMSAAPDNANLQAITYGPAVLCGNYGNTTLSTAPSLTVSSITRTGAGSLSFSATANGTSVNVGPFHDAQGFNYVVYWNATGTGTGNDPTVKLVNVGTGLVLGVQNMSTADGGLAVAWGDTGTADHLWARITDGSAVRFRNVNSGKVLGVENMSTADNARVLQWGDTGTADHRWTLVANSDGSYRIRNVNSGKVLAILNASSTWGAQIVQESDNGSADNNWRLVQAG
;
A
#
# COMPACT_ATOMS: atom_id res chain seq x y z
N MET A 1 47.39 -60.09 15.59
CA MET A 1 46.34 -61.12 15.70
C MET A 1 45.02 -60.43 15.95
N SER A 2 43.97 -60.94 15.31
CA SER A 2 42.61 -60.44 15.23
C SER A 2 41.91 -60.21 16.57
N SER A 3 41.11 -59.14 16.67
CA SER A 3 39.64 -59.24 16.70
C SER A 3 38.99 -57.87 16.74
N SER A 4 37.88 -57.77 16.02
CA SER A 4 37.08 -56.58 15.73
C SER A 4 35.90 -56.44 16.70
N LEU A 5 35.16 -55.33 16.54
CA LEU A 5 33.76 -55.07 16.98
C LEU A 5 33.62 -54.49 18.41
N SER A 6 32.71 -53.56 18.71
CA SER A 6 31.62 -52.96 17.92
C SER A 6 31.09 -51.68 18.59
N ARG A 7 30.67 -50.73 17.74
CA ARG A 7 29.95 -49.49 18.05
C ARG A 7 28.54 -49.76 18.62
N ARG A 8 28.37 -50.10 19.90
CA ARG A 8 27.03 -50.03 20.51
C ARG A 8 26.92 -49.94 22.04
N ARG A 9 27.97 -49.55 22.77
CA ARG A 9 27.90 -49.36 24.23
C ARG A 9 28.72 -48.17 24.74
N LEU A 10 28.52 -47.00 24.12
CA LEU A 10 29.14 -45.76 24.61
C LEU A 10 28.13 -44.60 24.59
N LEU A 11 26.94 -44.86 25.10
CA LEU A 11 25.95 -43.84 25.48
C LEU A 11 25.36 -44.25 26.83
N GLN A 12 26.00 -43.84 27.92
CA GLN A 12 25.36 -43.40 29.16
C GLN A 12 26.43 -43.01 30.19
N ALA A 13 26.18 -41.86 30.83
CA ALA A 13 26.83 -41.28 32.00
C ALA A 13 28.00 -40.28 31.78
N ALA A 14 27.61 -39.01 31.99
CA ALA A 14 28.31 -37.97 32.75
C ALA A 14 29.36 -37.08 32.05
N GLY A 15 29.13 -35.77 32.13
CA GLY A 15 30.18 -34.77 31.91
C GLY A 15 29.66 -33.40 31.47
N LEU A 16 29.07 -32.65 32.40
CA LEU A 16 28.83 -31.20 32.27
C LEU A 16 30.13 -30.46 31.86
N GLY A 17 30.05 -29.59 30.84
CA GLY A 17 31.13 -28.64 30.55
C GLY A 17 31.13 -28.09 29.13
N ALA A 18 30.75 -26.81 29.01
CA ALA A 18 31.05 -25.91 27.89
C ALA A 18 30.61 -26.33 26.47
N ALA A 19 29.38 -25.95 26.10
CA ALA A 19 29.02 -25.77 24.69
C ALA A 19 29.65 -24.47 24.18
N SER A 20 30.87 -24.55 23.66
CA SER A 20 31.47 -23.52 22.82
C SER A 20 30.73 -23.47 21.47
N ALA A 21 30.13 -22.33 21.18
CA ALA A 21 29.48 -22.03 19.92
C ALA A 21 30.46 -22.16 18.73
N ALA A 22 30.21 -23.13 17.86
CA ALA A 22 30.80 -23.20 16.52
C ALA A 22 29.68 -22.93 15.50
N GLY A 23 29.20 -21.69 15.49
CA GLY A 23 28.37 -21.13 14.43
C GLY A 23 29.20 -20.07 13.72
N GLY A 24 30.04 -20.47 12.78
CA GLY A 24 30.74 -19.56 11.88
C GLY A 24 29.74 -18.87 10.97
N ALA A 25 29.09 -17.82 11.46
CA ALA A 25 28.46 -16.84 10.59
C ALA A 25 29.56 -16.22 9.75
N ALA A 26 29.56 -16.48 8.45
CA ALA A 26 30.32 -15.68 7.51
C ALA A 26 29.81 -14.24 7.63
N VAL A 27 30.52 -13.44 8.42
CA VAL A 27 30.35 -11.99 8.44
C VAL A 27 30.81 -11.52 7.06
N LEU A 28 29.85 -11.42 6.13
CA LEU A 28 30.02 -10.64 4.91
C LEU A 28 30.45 -9.24 5.35
N ARG A 29 31.74 -8.95 5.24
CA ARG A 29 32.26 -7.59 5.39
C ARG A 29 31.44 -6.71 4.45
N PRO A 30 30.82 -5.63 4.93
CA PRO A 30 30.06 -4.75 4.05
C PRO A 30 31.05 -4.14 3.06
N GLY A 31 31.00 -4.56 1.79
CA GLY A 31 31.51 -3.74 0.70
C GLY A 31 30.82 -2.36 0.76
N PRO A 32 31.50 -1.28 0.34
CA PRO A 32 31.01 0.08 0.55
C PRO A 32 29.58 0.19 0.04
N ALA A 33 28.68 0.64 0.92
CA ALA A 33 27.31 0.98 0.55
C ALA A 33 27.40 2.12 -0.47
N ALA A 34 27.29 1.79 -1.75
CA ALA A 34 27.44 2.76 -2.83
C ALA A 34 26.20 3.66 -2.83
N ALA A 35 26.43 4.97 -2.73
CA ALA A 35 25.42 5.97 -3.08
C ALA A 35 24.96 5.78 -4.54
N ALA A 36 23.85 6.40 -4.96
CA ALA A 36 23.60 6.59 -6.39
C ALA A 36 24.86 7.15 -7.05
N VAL A 37 25.27 6.52 -8.15
CA VAL A 37 26.53 6.87 -8.82
C VAL A 37 26.47 8.27 -9.41
N VAL A 38 25.26 8.75 -9.76
CA VAL A 38 25.03 10.09 -10.30
C VAL A 38 23.92 10.80 -9.51
N PRO A 39 24.25 11.79 -8.66
CA PRO A 39 23.25 12.56 -7.92
C PRO A 39 22.43 13.47 -8.86
N PRO A 40 21.18 13.82 -8.51
CA PRO A 40 20.39 14.75 -9.30
C PRO A 40 21.00 16.16 -9.29
N ALA A 41 20.90 16.87 -10.42
CA ALA A 41 21.36 18.25 -10.54
C ALA A 41 20.50 19.25 -9.74
N ARG A 42 19.27 18.84 -9.36
CA ARG A 42 18.30 19.64 -8.63
C ARG A 42 17.74 18.87 -7.44
N SER A 43 17.51 19.58 -6.34
CA SER A 43 16.78 19.05 -5.19
C SER A 43 15.27 19.11 -5.43
N ASP A 44 14.54 18.13 -4.88
CA ASP A 44 13.08 18.18 -4.81
C ASP A 44 12.62 19.33 -3.88
N ILE A 45 11.59 20.06 -4.30
CA ILE A 45 10.95 21.14 -3.55
C ILE A 45 9.89 20.56 -2.61
N GLY A 46 9.81 21.12 -1.39
CA GLY A 46 8.73 20.84 -0.44
C GLY A 46 8.82 19.49 0.27
N VAL A 47 9.90 18.73 0.09
CA VAL A 47 10.14 17.49 0.82
C VAL A 47 10.60 17.78 2.26
N SER A 48 10.07 17.00 3.21
CA SER A 48 10.34 17.08 4.64
C SER A 48 10.98 15.81 5.20
N ALA A 49 11.25 14.83 4.33
CA ALA A 49 12.00 13.62 4.62
C ALA A 49 12.72 13.16 3.35
N TYR A 50 13.81 12.40 3.52
CA TYR A 50 14.65 11.93 2.44
C TYR A 50 14.79 10.42 2.51
N PRO A 51 14.67 9.72 1.36
CA PRO A 51 14.95 8.30 1.31
C PRO A 51 16.45 8.04 1.42
N PHE A 52 16.81 6.85 1.89
CA PHE A 52 18.16 6.35 1.73
C PHE A 52 18.40 5.87 0.30
N GLU A 53 19.65 5.94 -0.15
CA GLU A 53 20.05 5.30 -1.40
C GLU A 53 19.84 3.79 -1.32
N LEU A 54 19.46 3.16 -2.44
CA LEU A 54 19.10 1.73 -2.48
C LEU A 54 20.18 0.82 -1.87
N GLY A 55 21.46 1.11 -2.12
CA GLY A 55 22.59 0.34 -1.61
C GLY A 55 22.85 0.48 -0.10
N GLN A 56 22.18 1.43 0.57
CA GLN A 56 22.34 1.65 2.01
C GLN A 56 21.44 0.75 2.85
N VAL A 57 20.41 0.12 2.27
CA VAL A 57 19.53 -0.79 3.00
C VAL A 57 19.59 -2.17 2.37
N ARG A 58 19.83 -3.19 3.19
CA ARG A 58 19.83 -4.60 2.75
C ARG A 58 18.83 -5.39 3.55
N LEU A 59 18.10 -6.27 2.87
CA LEU A 59 17.26 -7.26 3.55
C LEU A 59 18.14 -8.32 4.20
N THR A 60 17.69 -8.85 5.33
CA THR A 60 18.25 -10.08 5.93
C THR A 60 17.24 -11.21 5.80
N ALA A 61 17.61 -12.41 6.27
CA ALA A 61 16.78 -13.62 6.13
C ALA A 61 15.31 -13.38 6.53
N GLY A 62 14.40 -13.77 5.64
CA GLY A 62 12.96 -13.58 5.79
C GLY A 62 12.26 -13.53 4.43
N ARG A 63 10.92 -13.50 4.45
CA ARG A 63 10.07 -13.60 3.24
C ARG A 63 10.43 -12.60 2.13
N PHE A 64 10.78 -11.37 2.50
CA PHE A 64 11.09 -10.32 1.53
C PHE A 64 12.41 -10.62 0.81
N MET A 65 13.41 -11.16 1.53
CA MET A 65 14.67 -11.60 0.92
C MET A 65 14.45 -12.83 0.03
N ASP A 66 13.55 -13.75 0.40
CA ASP A 66 13.20 -14.90 -0.45
C ASP A 66 12.57 -14.44 -1.78
N ASN A 67 11.67 -13.45 -1.71
CA ASN A 67 11.03 -12.85 -2.88
C ASN A 67 12.04 -12.14 -3.81
N GLN A 68 12.95 -11.36 -3.21
CA GLN A 68 14.06 -10.75 -3.93
C GLN A 68 14.94 -11.81 -4.59
N THR A 69 15.28 -12.89 -3.88
CA THR A 69 16.17 -13.95 -4.36
C THR A 69 15.61 -14.65 -5.60
N ARG A 70 14.34 -15.05 -5.59
CA ARG A 70 13.68 -15.66 -6.77
C ARG A 70 13.71 -14.74 -7.99
N THR A 71 13.44 -13.45 -7.78
CA THR A 71 13.46 -12.44 -8.84
C THR A 71 14.87 -12.25 -9.40
N LEU A 72 15.90 -12.20 -8.54
CA LEU A 72 17.30 -12.10 -8.99
C LEU A 72 17.73 -13.32 -9.81
N ASN A 73 17.25 -14.52 -9.47
CA ASN A 73 17.51 -15.70 -10.29
C ASN A 73 16.95 -15.52 -11.71
N TYR A 74 15.71 -15.04 -11.83
CA TYR A 74 15.11 -14.75 -13.14
C TYR A 74 15.87 -13.67 -13.92
N LEU A 75 16.25 -12.57 -13.26
CA LEU A 75 17.02 -11.48 -13.88
C LEU A 75 18.39 -11.92 -14.41
N ARG A 76 19.05 -12.87 -13.73
CA ARG A 76 20.31 -13.47 -14.17
C ARG A 76 20.10 -14.48 -15.31
N PHE A 77 18.98 -15.22 -15.26
CA PHE A 77 18.62 -16.23 -16.25
C PHE A 77 18.27 -15.64 -17.62
N VAL A 78 17.48 -14.56 -17.67
CA VAL A 78 16.88 -14.07 -18.92
C VAL A 78 17.94 -13.71 -19.99
N ASP A 79 17.71 -14.08 -21.24
CA ASP A 79 18.58 -13.78 -22.37
C ASP A 79 18.33 -12.38 -22.92
N VAL A 80 19.35 -11.52 -22.81
CA VAL A 80 19.34 -10.14 -23.33
C VAL A 80 19.12 -10.11 -24.85
N ASN A 81 19.61 -11.09 -25.61
CA ASN A 81 19.44 -11.12 -27.06
C ASN A 81 18.00 -11.38 -27.48
N ARG A 82 17.26 -12.21 -26.73
CA ARG A 82 15.83 -12.43 -26.97
C ARG A 82 15.04 -11.16 -26.70
N LEU A 83 15.34 -10.48 -25.60
CA LEU A 83 14.75 -9.19 -25.25
C LEU A 83 15.07 -8.09 -26.30
N LEU A 84 16.25 -8.11 -26.91
CA LEU A 84 16.65 -7.17 -27.97
C LEU A 84 16.02 -7.47 -29.34
N TYR A 85 15.39 -8.63 -29.52
CA TYR A 85 14.91 -9.10 -30.82
C TYR A 85 14.05 -8.04 -31.53
N VAL A 86 13.03 -7.52 -30.85
CA VAL A 86 12.05 -6.59 -31.44
C VAL A 86 12.67 -5.24 -31.77
N PHE A 87 13.62 -4.75 -30.96
CA PHE A 87 14.35 -3.51 -31.25
C PHE A 87 15.25 -3.67 -32.46
N ARG A 88 16.07 -4.74 -32.51
CA ARG A 88 16.98 -5.00 -33.63
C ARG A 88 16.20 -5.15 -34.94
N ALA A 89 15.13 -5.95 -34.94
CA ALA A 89 14.28 -6.16 -36.11
C ALA A 89 13.67 -4.85 -36.62
N ASN A 90 13.08 -4.04 -35.72
CA ASN A 90 12.45 -2.77 -36.09
C ASN A 90 13.46 -1.75 -36.65
N HIS A 91 14.66 -1.70 -36.06
CA HIS A 91 15.74 -0.81 -36.49
C HIS A 91 16.63 -1.41 -37.59
N ARG A 92 16.17 -2.47 -38.30
CA ARG A 92 16.87 -3.11 -39.43
C ARG A 92 18.29 -3.60 -39.11
N LEU A 93 18.51 -4.07 -37.89
CA LEU A 93 19.74 -4.74 -37.45
C LEU A 93 19.53 -6.25 -37.37
N SER A 94 20.62 -7.01 -37.49
CA SER A 94 20.62 -8.46 -37.28
C SER A 94 20.10 -8.80 -35.88
N THR A 95 19.20 -9.77 -35.77
CA THR A 95 18.76 -10.34 -34.49
C THR A 95 19.78 -11.31 -33.90
N ASN A 96 20.90 -11.57 -34.59
CA ASN A 96 21.95 -12.52 -34.24
C ASN A 96 21.42 -13.95 -34.02
N GLY A 97 20.38 -14.34 -34.78
CA GLY A 97 19.76 -15.66 -34.66
C GLY A 97 19.00 -15.88 -33.35
N ALA A 98 18.74 -14.83 -32.56
CA ALA A 98 18.02 -14.94 -31.31
C ALA A 98 16.57 -15.41 -31.52
N ALA A 99 16.09 -16.25 -30.62
CA ALA A 99 14.68 -16.65 -30.61
C ALA A 99 13.80 -15.47 -30.17
N ALA A 100 12.70 -15.23 -30.91
CA ALA A 100 11.72 -14.24 -30.53
C ALA A 100 11.05 -14.58 -29.19
N ASN A 101 10.58 -13.56 -28.50
CA ASN A 101 9.69 -13.70 -27.36
C ASN A 101 8.25 -13.97 -27.82
N GLY A 102 7.43 -14.50 -26.92
CA GLY A 102 5.99 -14.64 -27.08
C GLY A 102 5.22 -13.59 -26.28
N GLY A 103 3.92 -13.82 -26.09
CA GLY A 103 3.06 -12.95 -25.28
C GLY A 103 3.02 -11.51 -25.78
N TRP A 104 3.05 -10.55 -24.86
CA TRP A 104 2.98 -9.13 -25.18
C TRP A 104 4.28 -8.55 -25.74
N ASP A 105 5.35 -9.34 -25.80
CA ASP A 105 6.61 -8.96 -26.45
C ASP A 105 6.84 -9.69 -27.78
N ALA A 106 5.83 -10.42 -28.27
CA ALA A 106 5.91 -11.09 -29.55
C ALA A 106 6.11 -10.09 -30.70
N PRO A 107 6.82 -10.45 -31.80
CA PRO A 107 7.10 -9.52 -32.90
C PRO A 107 5.85 -8.93 -33.57
N ASN A 108 4.73 -9.65 -33.51
CA ASN A 108 3.43 -9.23 -34.06
C ASN A 108 2.50 -8.55 -33.04
N PHE A 109 2.95 -8.38 -31.79
CA PHE A 109 2.13 -7.76 -30.76
C PHE A 109 2.22 -6.21 -30.84
N PRO A 110 1.09 -5.48 -30.75
CA PRO A 110 1.02 -4.06 -31.09
C PRO A 110 1.83 -3.12 -30.17
N PHE A 111 2.01 -3.46 -28.88
CA PHE A 111 2.84 -2.67 -27.94
C PHE A 111 3.99 -3.48 -27.34
N ARG A 112 4.61 -4.36 -28.14
CA ARG A 112 5.90 -4.99 -27.81
C ARG A 112 6.95 -3.92 -27.44
N SER A 113 8.08 -4.33 -26.88
CA SER A 113 9.19 -3.46 -26.43
C SER A 113 9.04 -2.74 -25.08
N HIS A 114 7.90 -2.87 -24.39
CA HIS A 114 7.71 -2.24 -23.07
C HIS A 114 8.53 -2.92 -21.95
N MET A 115 8.70 -4.24 -22.05
CA MET A 115 9.31 -5.05 -20.99
C MET A 115 10.80 -4.78 -20.79
N GLN A 116 11.51 -4.41 -21.85
CA GLN A 116 12.95 -4.14 -21.84
C GLN A 116 13.27 -2.95 -20.93
N GLY A 117 12.38 -1.96 -20.87
CA GLY A 117 12.48 -0.85 -19.91
C GLY A 117 12.41 -1.34 -18.46
N HIS A 118 11.45 -2.21 -18.15
CA HIS A 118 11.32 -2.82 -16.83
C HIS A 118 12.56 -3.65 -16.43
N PHE A 119 13.14 -4.41 -17.36
CA PHE A 119 14.39 -5.14 -17.11
C PHE A 119 15.58 -4.21 -16.84
N LEU A 120 15.71 -3.12 -17.60
CA LEU A 120 16.75 -2.11 -17.35
C LEU A 120 16.66 -1.55 -15.92
N THR A 121 15.45 -1.16 -15.48
CA THR A 121 15.22 -0.71 -14.10
C THR A 121 15.57 -1.81 -13.09
N ALA A 122 15.06 -3.04 -13.26
CA ALA A 122 15.28 -4.11 -12.30
C ALA A 122 16.76 -4.54 -12.20
N TRP A 123 17.49 -4.58 -13.31
CA TRP A 123 18.93 -4.85 -13.31
C TRP A 123 19.73 -3.73 -12.63
N ALA A 124 19.37 -2.46 -12.89
CA ALA A 124 20.01 -1.32 -12.25
C ALA A 124 19.78 -1.33 -10.72
N GLN A 125 18.56 -1.64 -10.28
CA GLN A 125 18.20 -1.79 -8.87
C GLN A 125 18.95 -2.96 -8.21
N ALA A 126 19.03 -4.13 -8.87
CA ALA A 126 19.79 -5.27 -8.37
C ALA A 126 21.27 -4.94 -8.16
N TYR A 127 21.88 -4.20 -9.09
CA TYR A 127 23.25 -3.71 -8.91
C TYR A 127 23.35 -2.69 -7.76
N ALA A 128 22.45 -1.72 -7.69
CA ALA A 128 22.48 -0.69 -6.64
C ALA A 128 22.38 -1.29 -5.23
N VAL A 129 21.48 -2.26 -5.03
CA VAL A 129 21.21 -2.86 -3.71
C VAL A 129 22.30 -3.85 -3.31
N LEU A 130 22.74 -4.71 -4.24
CA LEU A 130 23.54 -5.90 -3.92
C LEU A 130 24.94 -5.92 -4.57
N GLY A 131 25.25 -4.98 -5.46
CA GLY A 131 26.47 -5.02 -6.26
C GLY A 131 26.49 -6.16 -7.29
N ASP A 132 25.32 -6.63 -7.74
CA ASP A 132 25.20 -7.74 -8.69
C ASP A 132 25.77 -7.37 -10.07
N THR A 133 27.01 -7.80 -10.34
CA THR A 133 27.70 -7.47 -11.59
C THR A 133 27.10 -8.15 -12.81
N THR A 134 26.46 -9.32 -12.67
CA THR A 134 25.77 -9.99 -13.78
C THR A 134 24.61 -9.13 -14.27
N CYS A 135 23.81 -8.60 -13.36
CA CYS A 135 22.71 -7.68 -13.70
C CYS A 135 23.25 -6.39 -14.33
N ARG A 136 24.30 -5.79 -13.74
CA ARG A 136 24.97 -4.61 -14.33
C ARG A 136 25.43 -4.86 -15.77
N ASP A 137 26.08 -5.99 -16.02
CA ASP A 137 26.66 -6.29 -17.33
C ASP A 137 25.57 -6.55 -18.37
N LYS A 138 24.46 -7.19 -17.99
CA LYS A 138 23.26 -7.32 -18.84
C LYS A 138 22.62 -5.97 -19.16
N ALA A 139 22.50 -5.07 -18.18
CA ALA A 139 22.00 -3.71 -18.41
C ALA A 139 22.91 -2.93 -19.37
N ASN A 140 24.22 -3.00 -19.17
CA ASN A 140 25.21 -2.37 -20.05
C ASN A 140 25.14 -2.92 -21.48
N GLN A 141 25.01 -4.24 -21.63
CA GLN A 141 24.84 -4.90 -22.93
C GLN A 141 23.57 -4.41 -23.63
N MET A 142 22.43 -4.39 -22.92
CA MET A 142 21.17 -3.89 -23.46
C MET A 142 21.31 -2.44 -23.94
N VAL A 143 21.87 -1.55 -23.11
CA VAL A 143 22.12 -0.15 -23.46
C VAL A 143 22.98 0.00 -24.71
N ALA A 144 24.09 -0.74 -24.80
CA ALA A 144 24.98 -0.67 -25.95
C ALA A 144 24.28 -1.09 -27.26
N GLU A 145 23.40 -2.09 -27.20
CA GLU A 145 22.64 -2.56 -28.35
C GLU A 145 21.48 -1.62 -28.72
N LEU A 146 20.81 -1.03 -27.73
CA LEU A 146 19.83 0.04 -27.95
C LEU A 146 20.48 1.29 -28.60
N ALA A 147 21.71 1.63 -28.21
CA ALA A 147 22.48 2.70 -28.85
C ALA A 147 22.73 2.42 -30.34
N LYS A 148 23.05 1.16 -30.70
CA LYS A 148 23.19 0.75 -32.11
C LYS A 148 21.87 0.88 -32.87
N CYS A 149 20.76 0.48 -32.28
CA CYS A 149 19.42 0.65 -32.87
C CYS A 149 19.14 2.13 -33.16
N GLN A 150 19.33 3.01 -32.18
CA GLN A 150 19.10 4.45 -32.31
C GLN A 150 20.05 5.09 -33.35
N ALA A 151 21.31 4.64 -33.42
CA ALA A 151 22.27 5.10 -34.43
C ALA A 151 21.88 4.68 -35.86
N ASN A 152 21.14 3.58 -36.02
CA ASN A 152 20.69 3.08 -37.33
C ASN A 152 19.37 3.71 -37.82
N ASN A 153 18.81 4.70 -37.11
CA ASN A 153 17.51 5.29 -37.44
C ASN A 153 17.42 5.77 -38.89
N ALA A 154 18.44 6.47 -39.41
CA ALA A 154 18.43 6.95 -40.79
C ALA A 154 18.31 5.81 -41.82
N ALA A 155 19.02 4.71 -41.62
CA ALA A 155 18.94 3.52 -42.49
C ALA A 155 17.62 2.75 -42.29
N ALA A 156 17.03 2.81 -41.09
CA ALA A 156 15.72 2.25 -40.79
C ALA A 156 14.54 3.10 -41.31
N GLY A 157 14.78 4.36 -41.66
CA GLY A 157 13.74 5.32 -42.06
C GLY A 157 13.05 6.02 -40.89
N PHE A 158 13.71 6.08 -39.73
CA PHE A 158 13.22 6.73 -38.51
C PHE A 158 13.90 8.07 -38.27
N THR A 159 13.19 8.94 -37.58
CA THR A 159 13.68 10.23 -37.08
C THR A 159 14.81 10.00 -36.07
N ALA A 160 15.80 10.90 -36.07
CA ALA A 160 16.90 10.84 -35.10
C ALA A 160 16.38 10.80 -33.64
N GLY A 161 16.98 9.94 -32.82
CA GLY A 161 16.63 9.76 -31.40
C GLY A 161 15.51 8.74 -31.13
N TYR A 162 14.70 8.37 -32.13
CA TYR A 162 13.67 7.34 -31.98
C TYR A 162 14.23 5.99 -31.53
N LEU A 163 13.49 5.28 -30.68
CA LEU A 163 13.86 3.96 -30.20
C LEU A 163 12.63 3.19 -29.69
N SER A 164 12.24 2.12 -30.38
CA SER A 164 11.22 1.16 -29.90
C SER A 164 11.27 -0.14 -30.72
N GLY A 165 10.44 -1.13 -30.35
CA GLY A 165 10.25 -2.36 -31.15
C GLY A 165 9.19 -2.26 -32.26
N PHE A 166 8.59 -1.10 -32.48
CA PHE A 166 7.50 -0.86 -33.44
C PHE A 166 7.75 0.41 -34.29
N PRO A 167 7.09 0.60 -35.44
CA PRO A 167 7.44 1.71 -36.33
C PRO A 167 6.93 3.06 -35.82
N GLU A 168 7.58 4.16 -36.24
CA GLU A 168 7.13 5.53 -35.90
C GLU A 168 5.73 5.87 -36.43
N SER A 169 5.24 5.14 -37.43
CA SER A 169 3.90 5.31 -37.98
C SER A 169 2.79 5.09 -36.94
N ASP A 170 3.05 4.33 -35.88
CA ASP A 170 2.07 4.11 -34.81
C ASP A 170 1.78 5.40 -34.04
N PHE A 171 2.79 6.26 -33.87
CA PHE A 171 2.61 7.60 -33.30
C PHE A 171 1.86 8.52 -34.26
N THR A 172 2.17 8.48 -35.56
CA THR A 172 1.41 9.23 -36.57
C THR A 172 -0.07 8.83 -36.57
N ALA A 173 -0.37 7.53 -36.44
CA ALA A 173 -1.73 7.02 -36.35
C ALA A 173 -2.43 7.49 -35.07
N LEU A 174 -1.74 7.43 -33.92
CA LEU A 174 -2.23 7.95 -32.64
C LEU A 174 -2.53 9.46 -32.71
N GLU A 175 -1.62 10.26 -33.27
CA GLU A 175 -1.76 11.71 -33.44
C GLU A 175 -2.92 12.10 -34.37
N ALA A 176 -3.27 11.20 -35.31
CA ALA A 176 -4.43 11.32 -36.19
C ALA A 176 -5.74 10.78 -35.58
N GLY A 177 -5.74 10.33 -34.31
CA GLY A 177 -6.91 9.78 -33.62
C GLY A 177 -7.21 8.31 -33.92
N ASN A 178 -6.30 7.61 -34.62
CA ASN A 178 -6.43 6.20 -35.03
C ASN A 178 -5.44 5.32 -34.26
N ALA A 179 -5.43 5.44 -32.93
CA ALA A 179 -4.49 4.73 -32.08
C ALA A 179 -4.52 3.21 -32.33
N VAL A 180 -3.37 2.64 -32.70
CA VAL A 180 -3.20 1.19 -32.92
C VAL A 180 -2.67 0.47 -31.68
N SER A 181 -2.17 1.22 -30.69
CA SER A 181 -1.36 0.74 -29.59
C SER A 181 -1.19 1.79 -28.48
N VAL A 182 -0.58 1.42 -27.36
CA VAL A 182 -0.22 2.32 -26.24
C VAL A 182 1.22 2.84 -26.38
N SER A 183 1.52 3.48 -27.49
CA SER A 183 2.90 3.76 -27.92
C SER A 183 3.73 4.58 -26.91
N TYR A 184 3.16 5.63 -26.32
CA TYR A 184 3.85 6.42 -25.30
C TYR A 184 4.05 5.66 -23.97
N TYR A 185 3.21 4.68 -23.64
CA TYR A 185 3.44 3.81 -22.48
C TYR A 185 4.73 2.99 -22.63
N CYS A 186 5.01 2.49 -23.85
CA CYS A 186 6.25 1.75 -24.14
C CYS A 186 7.46 2.66 -24.04
N ILE A 187 7.40 3.86 -24.64
CA ILE A 187 8.47 4.86 -24.56
C ILE A 187 8.76 5.25 -23.11
N HIS A 188 7.72 5.43 -22.30
CA HIS A 188 7.87 5.69 -20.87
C HIS A 188 8.74 4.60 -20.20
N LYS A 189 8.49 3.31 -20.45
CA LYS A 189 9.30 2.24 -19.84
C LYS A 189 10.76 2.31 -20.27
N THR A 190 11.02 2.52 -21.56
CA THR A 190 12.39 2.64 -22.07
C THR A 190 13.11 3.84 -21.46
N LEU A 191 12.44 5.01 -21.37
CA LEU A 191 13.00 6.18 -20.71
C LEU A 191 13.30 5.92 -19.23
N ALA A 192 12.36 5.32 -18.48
CA ALA A 192 12.54 5.03 -17.06
C ALA A 192 13.71 4.07 -16.82
N GLY A 193 13.77 2.99 -17.59
CA GLY A 193 14.85 2.01 -17.52
C GLY A 193 16.22 2.60 -17.82
N LEU A 194 16.35 3.39 -18.90
CA LEU A 194 17.62 4.04 -19.25
C LEU A 194 18.06 5.06 -18.20
N LEU A 195 17.11 5.80 -17.62
CA LEU A 195 17.36 6.75 -16.53
C LEU A 195 17.86 6.04 -15.28
N ASP A 196 17.25 4.92 -14.89
CA ASP A 196 17.67 4.13 -13.74
C ASP A 196 19.06 3.53 -13.95
N VAL A 197 19.36 3.03 -15.15
CA VAL A 197 20.72 2.54 -15.47
C VAL A 197 21.73 3.68 -15.33
N TRP A 198 21.46 4.86 -15.87
CA TRP A 198 22.37 6.00 -15.73
C TRP A 198 22.59 6.38 -14.25
N ARG A 199 21.51 6.60 -13.49
CA ARG A 199 21.55 7.04 -12.08
C ARG A 199 22.27 6.05 -11.17
N HIS A 200 21.98 4.76 -11.33
CA HIS A 200 22.42 3.72 -10.41
C HIS A 200 23.72 3.04 -10.80
N THR A 201 24.14 3.10 -12.08
CA THR A 201 25.38 2.46 -12.55
C THR A 201 26.42 3.46 -13.05
N GLY A 202 26.05 4.72 -13.28
CA GLY A 202 26.94 5.72 -13.87
C GLY A 202 27.14 5.56 -15.38
N ASN A 203 26.37 4.70 -16.05
CA ASN A 203 26.51 4.46 -17.48
C ASN A 203 26.12 5.70 -18.31
N THR A 204 27.11 6.40 -18.85
CA THR A 204 26.91 7.61 -19.67
C THR A 204 26.36 7.31 -21.06
N GLN A 205 26.53 6.09 -21.59
CA GLN A 205 25.88 5.70 -22.84
C GLN A 205 24.36 5.57 -22.63
N ALA A 206 23.92 5.07 -21.47
CA ALA A 206 22.50 5.04 -21.11
C ALA A 206 21.90 6.45 -21.06
N ARG A 207 22.64 7.42 -20.46
CA ARG A 207 22.29 8.85 -20.50
C ARG A 207 22.13 9.34 -21.94
N ASP A 208 23.09 9.05 -22.82
CA ASP A 208 23.06 9.60 -24.19
C ASP A 208 21.87 9.03 -24.98
N VAL A 209 21.61 7.72 -24.88
CA VAL A 209 20.44 7.09 -25.51
C VAL A 209 19.13 7.66 -24.95
N LEU A 210 19.06 7.83 -23.62
CA LEU A 210 17.93 8.43 -22.92
C LEU A 210 17.63 9.84 -23.41
N LEU A 211 18.64 10.72 -23.42
CA LEU A 211 18.46 12.14 -23.77
C LEU A 211 18.12 12.32 -25.24
N ASN A 212 18.65 11.46 -26.12
CA ASN A 212 18.25 11.42 -27.52
C ASN A 212 16.79 10.99 -27.70
N LEU A 213 16.33 9.97 -26.94
CA LEU A 213 14.94 9.53 -26.97
C LEU A 213 13.99 10.59 -26.39
N ALA A 214 14.35 11.20 -25.26
CA ALA A 214 13.62 12.31 -24.67
C ALA A 214 13.57 13.52 -25.62
N GLY A 215 14.68 13.80 -26.32
CA GLY A 215 14.74 14.83 -27.37
C GLY A 215 13.82 14.53 -28.55
N TRP A 216 13.71 13.27 -28.97
CA TRP A 216 12.74 12.86 -29.98
C TRP A 216 11.29 13.06 -29.50
N VAL A 217 10.99 12.73 -28.24
CA VAL A 217 9.66 12.99 -27.64
C VAL A 217 9.36 14.49 -27.63
N ASP A 218 10.31 15.32 -27.22
CA ASP A 218 10.17 16.78 -27.21
C ASP A 218 9.91 17.32 -28.61
N TRP A 219 10.73 16.91 -29.59
CA TRP A 219 10.56 17.27 -30.99
C TRP A 219 9.16 16.88 -31.48
N ARG A 220 8.73 15.64 -31.24
CA ARG A 220 7.46 15.14 -31.79
C ARG A 220 6.27 15.87 -31.18
N THR A 221 6.20 15.89 -29.85
CA THR A 221 5.07 16.50 -29.12
C THR A 221 5.03 18.02 -29.25
N GLY A 222 6.17 18.69 -29.47
CA GLY A 222 6.23 20.14 -29.66
C GLY A 222 5.58 20.65 -30.96
N ARG A 223 5.22 19.74 -31.88
CA ARG A 223 4.51 20.06 -33.13
C ARG A 223 2.99 19.96 -33.01
N LEU A 224 2.50 19.41 -31.90
CA LEU A 224 1.07 19.25 -31.66
C LEU A 224 0.52 20.50 -30.99
N SER A 225 -0.64 20.96 -31.44
CA SER A 225 -1.43 21.92 -30.67
C SER A 225 -1.86 21.31 -29.34
N TYR A 226 -2.21 22.15 -28.37
CA TYR A 226 -2.74 21.69 -27.09
C TYR A 226 -3.93 20.72 -27.26
N ALA A 227 -4.87 21.05 -28.17
CA ALA A 227 -6.04 20.21 -28.42
C ALA A 227 -5.67 18.83 -29.01
N GLN A 228 -4.71 18.79 -29.95
CA GLN A 228 -4.20 17.51 -30.47
C GLN A 228 -3.50 16.71 -29.39
N MET A 229 -2.70 17.36 -28.53
CA MET A 229 -2.04 16.68 -27.43
C MET A 229 -3.06 16.10 -26.44
N GLN A 230 -4.08 16.85 -26.03
CA GLN A 230 -5.15 16.32 -25.18
C GLN A 230 -5.88 15.14 -25.83
N ALA A 231 -6.08 15.14 -27.15
CA ALA A 231 -6.66 14.00 -27.86
C ALA A 231 -5.75 12.75 -27.80
N VAL A 232 -4.43 12.93 -27.96
CA VAL A 232 -3.43 11.85 -27.80
C VAL A 232 -3.47 11.26 -26.38
N LEU A 233 -3.65 12.09 -25.35
CA LEU A 233 -3.64 11.69 -23.95
C LEU A 233 -4.87 10.86 -23.51
N ASN A 234 -5.86 10.68 -24.39
CA ASN A 234 -6.94 9.71 -24.22
C ASN A 234 -6.43 8.26 -24.35
N THR A 235 -5.34 8.04 -25.08
CA THR A 235 -4.64 6.74 -25.11
C THR A 235 -3.62 6.68 -23.98
N GLU A 236 -3.39 5.49 -23.43
CA GLU A 236 -2.43 5.31 -22.34
C GLU A 236 -1.00 5.71 -22.73
N PHE A 237 -0.36 6.48 -21.85
CA PHE A 237 1.03 6.92 -21.99
C PHE A 237 1.88 6.58 -20.75
N GLY A 238 1.34 5.86 -19.77
CA GLY A 238 2.02 5.62 -18.49
C GLY A 238 2.42 6.93 -17.78
N GLY A 239 3.61 6.96 -17.17
CA GLY A 239 4.16 8.11 -16.45
C GLY A 239 5.14 8.93 -17.30
N MET A 240 4.77 9.32 -18.52
CA MET A 240 5.62 10.20 -19.35
C MET A 240 5.95 11.52 -18.65
N ASN A 241 4.97 12.15 -18.00
CA ASN A 241 5.18 13.36 -17.20
C ASN A 241 6.11 13.10 -16.01
N GLU A 242 5.99 11.94 -15.34
CA GLU A 242 6.89 11.51 -14.27
C GLU A 242 8.34 11.42 -14.77
N VAL A 243 8.62 10.57 -15.76
CA VAL A 243 10.00 10.30 -16.19
C VAL A 243 10.67 11.53 -16.79
N LEU A 244 9.95 12.36 -17.56
CA LEU A 244 10.51 13.58 -18.13
C LEU A 244 10.79 14.65 -17.07
N THR A 245 9.95 14.75 -16.04
CA THR A 245 10.23 15.59 -14.87
C THR A 245 11.45 15.10 -14.12
N ASP A 246 11.64 13.79 -14.03
CA ASP A 246 12.80 13.19 -13.42
C ASP A 246 14.08 13.41 -14.25
N VAL A 247 14.01 13.40 -15.58
CA VAL A 247 15.12 13.82 -16.45
C VAL A 247 15.46 15.30 -16.22
N TYR A 248 14.46 16.17 -16.02
CA TYR A 248 14.70 17.55 -15.59
C TYR A 248 15.43 17.64 -14.25
N GLN A 249 14.99 16.90 -13.22
CA GLN A 249 15.69 16.89 -11.93
C GLN A 249 17.12 16.37 -12.05
N GLN A 250 17.35 15.40 -12.92
CA GLN A 250 18.67 14.80 -13.13
C GLN A 250 19.64 15.72 -13.89
N THR A 251 19.15 16.50 -14.85
CA THR A 251 19.99 17.30 -15.77
C THR A 251 19.99 18.78 -15.47
N GLY A 252 18.94 19.31 -14.84
CA GLY A 252 18.70 20.74 -14.70
C GLY A 252 18.14 21.44 -15.95
N ASP A 253 18.02 20.74 -17.09
CA ASP A 253 17.56 21.34 -18.35
C ASP A 253 16.03 21.46 -18.37
N ALA A 254 15.55 22.71 -18.27
CA ALA A 254 14.14 23.05 -18.20
C ALA A 254 13.30 22.60 -19.42
N ARG A 255 13.95 22.29 -20.56
CA ARG A 255 13.28 21.70 -21.72
C ARG A 255 12.51 20.43 -21.33
N TRP A 256 13.08 19.56 -20.50
CA TRP A 256 12.45 18.29 -20.15
C TRP A 256 11.20 18.47 -19.29
N LEU A 257 11.20 19.47 -18.40
CA LEU A 257 10.00 19.85 -17.66
C LEU A 257 8.93 20.45 -18.58
N ALA A 258 9.32 21.23 -19.58
CA ALA A 258 8.38 21.74 -20.58
C ALA A 258 7.76 20.59 -21.40
N THR A 259 8.54 19.58 -21.77
CA THR A 259 8.04 18.37 -22.43
C THR A 259 7.13 17.55 -21.50
N ALA A 260 7.51 17.39 -20.23
CA ALA A 260 6.72 16.66 -19.23
C ALA A 260 5.29 17.22 -19.12
N LYS A 261 5.17 18.55 -18.97
CA LYS A 261 3.88 19.25 -18.86
C LYS A 261 2.98 19.14 -20.08
N ARG A 262 3.50 18.75 -21.26
CA ARG A 262 2.63 18.43 -22.41
C ARG A 262 1.81 17.16 -22.18
N PHE A 263 2.23 16.29 -21.26
CA PHE A 263 1.51 15.07 -20.87
C PHE A 263 0.51 15.30 -19.72
N ASP A 264 0.27 16.55 -19.31
CA ASP A 264 -0.76 16.90 -18.34
C ASP A 264 -2.14 16.68 -18.95
N HIS A 265 -2.83 15.63 -18.51
CA HIS A 265 -4.12 15.24 -19.07
C HIS A 265 -5.27 15.92 -18.33
N ALA A 266 -5.79 17.02 -18.89
CA ALA A 266 -6.79 17.89 -18.25
C ALA A 266 -8.06 17.12 -17.84
N SER A 267 -8.54 16.18 -18.66
CA SER A 267 -9.73 15.36 -18.35
C SER A 267 -9.59 14.44 -17.13
N VAL A 268 -8.36 14.26 -16.64
CA VAL A 268 -8.04 13.54 -15.40
C VAL A 268 -7.65 14.54 -14.31
N PHE A 269 -6.77 15.50 -14.62
CA PHE A 269 -6.21 16.42 -13.64
C PHE A 269 -7.21 17.46 -13.13
N ASP A 270 -8.09 17.98 -13.98
CA ASP A 270 -8.99 19.07 -13.58
C ASP A 270 -10.00 18.63 -12.51
N PRO A 271 -10.70 17.49 -12.63
CA PRO A 271 -11.55 16.98 -11.56
C PRO A 271 -10.76 16.71 -10.26
N LEU A 272 -9.58 16.11 -10.37
CA LEU A 272 -8.76 15.76 -9.20
C LEU A 272 -8.23 17.01 -8.48
N ALA A 273 -7.84 18.06 -9.22
CA ALA A 273 -7.47 19.35 -8.66
C ALA A 273 -8.66 20.04 -7.96
N ALA A 274 -9.88 19.86 -8.48
CA ALA A 274 -11.11 20.34 -7.88
C ALA A 274 -11.65 19.42 -6.76
N ASN A 275 -10.89 18.40 -6.35
CA ASN A 275 -11.29 17.39 -5.35
C ASN A 275 -12.61 16.68 -5.71
N GLN A 276 -12.80 16.37 -6.99
CA GLN A 276 -13.95 15.63 -7.50
C GLN A 276 -13.54 14.22 -7.95
N ASP A 277 -14.15 13.21 -7.35
CA ASP A 277 -13.97 11.81 -7.76
C ASP A 277 -14.78 11.53 -9.03
N GLN A 278 -14.08 11.47 -10.16
CA GLN A 278 -14.61 11.01 -11.45
C GLN A 278 -13.83 9.79 -11.96
N LEU A 279 -13.36 8.94 -11.05
CA LEU A 279 -12.51 7.79 -11.39
C LEU A 279 -13.29 6.60 -11.93
N ASN A 280 -14.57 6.45 -11.56
CA ASN A 280 -15.40 5.32 -11.98
C ASN A 280 -15.33 5.08 -13.50
N GLY A 281 -15.05 3.85 -13.90
CA GLY A 281 -14.94 3.44 -15.30
C GLY A 281 -13.62 3.82 -15.98
N LYS A 282 -12.73 4.60 -15.35
CA LYS A 282 -11.38 4.84 -15.88
C LYS A 282 -10.49 3.63 -15.62
N HIS A 283 -9.61 3.32 -16.58
CA HIS A 283 -8.55 2.32 -16.41
C HIS A 283 -7.59 2.79 -15.30
N ALA A 284 -7.45 1.98 -14.25
CA ALA A 284 -6.78 2.37 -13.02
C ALA A 284 -5.27 2.53 -13.24
N ASN A 285 -4.61 1.54 -13.85
CA ASN A 285 -3.17 1.61 -14.10
C ASN A 285 -2.78 2.67 -15.16
N THR A 286 -3.74 3.14 -15.97
CA THR A 286 -3.52 4.28 -16.86
C THR A 286 -3.55 5.60 -16.09
N THR A 287 -4.36 5.67 -15.03
CA THR A 287 -4.62 6.90 -14.29
C THR A 287 -3.56 7.17 -13.23
N ILE A 288 -3.13 6.14 -12.48
CA ILE A 288 -2.24 6.29 -11.32
C ILE A 288 -0.85 6.84 -11.71
N PRO A 289 -0.19 6.38 -12.79
CA PRO A 289 1.08 6.97 -13.24
C PRO A 289 1.01 8.46 -13.58
N LYS A 290 -0.13 8.93 -14.11
CA LYS A 290 -0.33 10.36 -14.43
C LYS A 290 -0.25 11.20 -13.15
N VAL A 291 -0.89 10.74 -12.07
CA VAL A 291 -0.91 11.46 -10.79
C VAL A 291 0.40 11.30 -9.99
N ILE A 292 1.18 10.23 -10.21
CA ILE A 292 2.57 10.17 -9.75
C ILE A 292 3.39 11.28 -10.43
N GLY A 293 3.22 11.46 -11.74
CA GLY A 293 3.86 12.55 -12.47
C GLY A 293 3.49 13.93 -11.91
N ALA A 294 2.23 14.16 -11.54
CA ALA A 294 1.85 15.38 -10.82
C ALA A 294 2.63 15.56 -9.51
N ALA A 295 2.78 14.51 -8.69
CA ALA A 295 3.60 14.59 -7.48
C ALA A 295 5.06 14.98 -7.77
N ARG A 296 5.65 14.45 -8.85
CA ARG A 296 7.00 14.84 -9.31
C ARG A 296 7.05 16.27 -9.83
N GLU A 297 6.04 16.72 -10.57
CA GLU A 297 5.95 18.09 -11.09
C GLU A 297 5.81 19.12 -9.98
N TYR A 298 5.09 18.80 -8.90
CA TYR A 298 5.11 19.61 -7.68
C TYR A 298 6.53 19.72 -7.12
N LYS A 299 7.25 18.59 -6.97
CA LYS A 299 8.63 18.59 -6.46
C LYS A 299 9.61 19.32 -7.38
N ALA A 300 9.32 19.43 -8.67
CA ALA A 300 10.11 20.19 -9.62
C ALA A 300 9.81 21.71 -9.61
N THR A 301 8.58 22.11 -9.25
CA THR A 301 8.08 23.48 -9.51
C THR A 301 7.57 24.23 -8.28
N GLY A 302 7.15 23.54 -7.22
CA GLY A 302 6.43 24.11 -6.08
C GLY A 302 4.95 24.45 -6.37
N THR A 303 4.44 24.20 -7.58
CA THR A 303 3.06 24.55 -7.96
C THR A 303 2.04 23.66 -7.25
N THR A 304 1.31 24.22 -6.28
CA THR A 304 0.42 23.48 -5.37
C THR A 304 -0.68 22.69 -6.06
N ARG A 305 -1.15 23.13 -7.24
CA ARG A 305 -2.13 22.39 -8.06
C ARG A 305 -1.73 20.91 -8.23
N TYR A 306 -0.46 20.64 -8.53
CA TYR A 306 0.02 19.28 -8.75
C TYR A 306 0.07 18.45 -7.46
N ARG A 307 0.43 19.07 -6.34
CA ARG A 307 0.34 18.44 -5.00
C ARG A 307 -1.10 18.07 -4.68
N ASP A 308 -2.03 18.99 -4.93
CA ASP A 308 -3.44 18.81 -4.61
C ASP A 308 -4.06 17.69 -5.47
N ILE A 309 -3.73 17.63 -6.78
CA ILE A 309 -4.08 16.50 -7.65
C ILE A 309 -3.61 15.18 -7.04
N ALA A 310 -2.32 15.06 -6.71
CA ALA A 310 -1.75 13.83 -6.18
C ALA A 310 -2.38 13.42 -4.83
N ALA A 311 -2.53 14.38 -3.90
CA ALA A 311 -3.08 14.14 -2.57
C ALA A 311 -4.57 13.77 -2.61
N ASN A 312 -5.38 14.48 -3.40
CA ASN A 312 -6.80 14.19 -3.58
C ASN A 312 -7.00 12.81 -4.21
N SER A 313 -6.22 12.49 -5.26
CA SER A 313 -6.25 11.18 -5.92
C SER A 313 -5.96 10.05 -4.94
N TRP A 314 -4.92 10.17 -4.13
CA TRP A 314 -4.58 9.17 -3.13
C TRP A 314 -5.73 8.96 -2.14
N ASN A 315 -6.29 10.05 -1.59
CA ASN A 315 -7.41 9.98 -0.64
C ASN A 315 -8.64 9.33 -1.26
N MET A 316 -9.02 9.67 -2.49
CA MET A 316 -10.17 9.08 -3.18
C MET A 316 -9.94 7.57 -3.40
N ILE A 317 -8.79 7.19 -3.94
CA ILE A 317 -8.49 5.81 -4.28
C ILE A 317 -8.41 4.94 -3.02
N THR A 318 -7.68 5.34 -1.98
CA THR A 318 -7.50 4.51 -0.79
C THR A 318 -8.75 4.41 0.07
N ARG A 319 -9.61 5.44 0.09
CA ARG A 319 -10.84 5.45 0.91
C ARG A 319 -12.05 4.81 0.24
N ALA A 320 -12.17 4.91 -1.08
CA ALA A 320 -13.40 4.52 -1.77
C ALA A 320 -13.22 3.42 -2.84
N HIS A 321 -12.01 3.21 -3.37
CA HIS A 321 -11.77 2.29 -4.51
C HIS A 321 -10.86 1.10 -4.19
N THR A 322 -10.51 0.93 -2.91
CA THR A 322 -9.49 -0.03 -2.48
C THR A 322 -10.10 -1.18 -1.69
N TYR A 323 -9.79 -2.41 -2.11
CA TYR A 323 -10.15 -3.64 -1.39
C TYR A 323 -9.27 -3.81 -0.14
N VAL A 324 -9.70 -4.66 0.81
CA VAL A 324 -9.00 -4.88 2.09
C VAL A 324 -7.51 -5.21 1.96
N ILE A 325 -7.09 -5.85 0.85
CA ILE A 325 -5.69 -6.22 0.57
C ILE A 325 -4.82 -5.04 0.14
N GLY A 326 -5.37 -3.84 -0.02
CA GLY A 326 -4.68 -2.62 -0.45
C GLY A 326 -4.65 -2.40 -1.97
N GLY A 327 -5.08 -3.38 -2.76
CA GLY A 327 -5.26 -3.26 -4.21
C GLY A 327 -6.60 -2.65 -4.60
N ASN A 328 -6.72 -2.23 -5.86
CA ASN A 328 -7.91 -1.60 -6.42
C ASN A 328 -8.21 -2.13 -7.83
N SER A 329 -9.35 -1.70 -8.38
CA SER A 329 -9.93 -2.09 -9.68
C SER A 329 -10.48 -3.52 -9.75
N GLN A 330 -11.38 -3.71 -10.70
CA GLN A 330 -11.81 -5.02 -11.19
C GLN A 330 -11.86 -4.97 -12.72
N ALA A 331 -11.28 -5.98 -13.37
CA ALA A 331 -10.96 -5.95 -14.79
C ALA A 331 -10.20 -4.67 -15.18
N GLU A 332 -9.21 -4.28 -14.37
CA GLU A 332 -8.32 -3.11 -14.58
C GLU A 332 -8.97 -1.72 -14.43
N HIS A 333 -10.29 -1.65 -14.24
CA HIS A 333 -11.03 -0.39 -14.17
C HIS A 333 -11.48 -0.09 -12.74
N PHE A 334 -11.43 1.19 -12.37
CA PHE A 334 -12.11 1.65 -11.16
C PHE A 334 -13.62 1.39 -11.28
N ARG A 335 -14.22 0.98 -10.17
CA ARG A 335 -15.66 0.79 -10.04
C ARG A 335 -16.27 2.00 -9.31
N PRO A 336 -17.60 2.09 -9.15
CA PRO A 336 -18.17 3.20 -8.38
C PRO A 336 -17.53 3.28 -6.98
N PRO A 337 -17.35 4.49 -6.42
CA PRO A 337 -16.80 4.63 -5.07
C PRO A 337 -17.63 3.82 -4.07
N ASN A 338 -16.94 3.16 -3.14
CA ASN A 338 -17.47 2.26 -2.11
C ASN A 338 -18.07 0.93 -2.61
N ALA A 339 -18.05 0.64 -3.92
CA ALA A 339 -18.55 -0.62 -4.46
C ALA A 339 -17.49 -1.73 -4.42
N ILE A 340 -17.32 -2.36 -3.25
CA ILE A 340 -16.30 -3.38 -3.01
C ILE A 340 -16.89 -4.79 -3.09
N ALA A 341 -17.93 -5.07 -2.31
CA ALA A 341 -18.60 -6.36 -2.26
C ALA A 341 -19.21 -6.76 -3.62
N GLY A 342 -19.80 -5.79 -4.33
CA GLY A 342 -20.39 -6.01 -5.64
C GLY A 342 -19.40 -6.42 -6.74
N TYR A 343 -18.09 -6.24 -6.51
CA TYR A 343 -17.04 -6.45 -7.52
C TYR A 343 -15.93 -7.41 -7.04
N LEU A 344 -16.27 -8.36 -6.17
CA LEU A 344 -15.38 -9.47 -5.81
C LEU A 344 -15.40 -10.53 -6.92
N ALA A 345 -14.39 -10.51 -7.80
CA ALA A 345 -14.34 -11.30 -9.03
C ALA A 345 -13.01 -12.06 -9.18
N ASN A 346 -12.82 -12.71 -10.33
CA ASN A 346 -11.57 -13.38 -10.71
C ASN A 346 -10.46 -12.39 -11.08
N ASP A 347 -10.83 -11.25 -11.62
CA ASP A 347 -9.99 -10.21 -12.19
C ASP A 347 -9.97 -8.95 -11.30
N THR A 348 -10.18 -9.13 -10.01
CA THR A 348 -10.01 -8.08 -9.01
C THR A 348 -8.52 -7.82 -8.78
N CYS A 349 -8.17 -6.57 -8.46
CA CYS A 349 -6.84 -6.18 -8.00
C CYS A 349 -5.69 -6.53 -8.95
N GLU A 350 -5.50 -5.73 -10.00
CA GLU A 350 -4.30 -5.75 -10.83
C GLU A 350 -3.04 -5.35 -10.00
N HIS A 351 -1.94 -6.11 -10.16
CA HIS A 351 -0.67 -5.88 -9.48
C HIS A 351 -0.06 -4.50 -9.75
N CYS A 352 -0.07 -4.02 -11.00
CA CYS A 352 0.52 -2.74 -11.38
C CYS A 352 -0.10 -1.55 -10.63
N ASN A 353 -1.41 -1.61 -10.37
CA ASN A 353 -2.12 -0.52 -9.69
C ASN A 353 -1.53 -0.31 -8.30
N THR A 354 -1.30 -1.41 -7.60
CA THR A 354 -0.75 -1.38 -6.25
C THR A 354 0.71 -0.94 -6.26
N TYR A 355 1.52 -1.43 -7.20
CA TYR A 355 2.88 -0.93 -7.42
C TYR A 355 2.91 0.60 -7.57
N ASN A 356 2.05 1.15 -8.43
CA ASN A 356 1.97 2.59 -8.68
C ASN A 356 1.37 3.36 -7.49
N MET A 357 0.42 2.78 -6.75
CA MET A 357 -0.07 3.39 -5.51
C MET A 357 1.00 3.45 -4.43
N LEU A 358 1.88 2.45 -4.33
CA LEU A 358 3.01 2.50 -3.40
C LEU A 358 3.99 3.63 -3.79
N LYS A 359 4.28 3.79 -5.09
CA LYS A 359 5.07 4.94 -5.58
C LYS A 359 4.42 6.27 -5.19
N LEU A 360 3.13 6.47 -5.48
CA LEU A 360 2.40 7.70 -5.13
C LEU A 360 2.41 7.96 -3.62
N THR A 361 2.15 6.91 -2.82
CA THR A 361 2.14 6.97 -1.36
C THR A 361 3.49 7.46 -0.83
N ARG A 362 4.58 6.91 -1.35
CA ARG A 362 5.93 7.32 -0.98
C ARG A 362 6.20 8.77 -1.39
N GLU A 363 5.82 9.18 -2.60
CA GLU A 363 6.04 10.55 -3.05
C GLU A 363 5.31 11.58 -2.16
N LEU A 364 4.08 11.29 -1.74
CA LEU A 364 3.28 12.12 -0.84
C LEU A 364 3.80 12.12 0.60
N TRP A 365 4.22 10.97 1.12
CA TRP A 365 4.79 10.88 2.47
C TRP A 365 6.07 11.70 2.62
N LEU A 366 6.89 11.78 1.56
CA LEU A 366 8.08 12.65 1.57
C LEU A 366 7.72 14.14 1.73
N LEU A 367 6.49 14.55 1.40
CA LEU A 367 6.01 15.93 1.60
C LEU A 367 5.44 16.12 3.01
N ASP A 368 4.70 15.14 3.52
CA ASP A 368 4.08 15.15 4.85
C ASP A 368 4.38 13.87 5.64
N PRO A 369 5.58 13.77 6.25
CA PRO A 369 6.01 12.56 6.94
C PRO A 369 5.28 12.31 8.27
N ASN A 370 4.34 13.18 8.68
CA ASN A 370 3.50 12.99 9.88
C ASN A 370 2.29 12.09 9.64
N ARG A 371 1.93 11.86 8.38
CA ARG A 371 0.79 11.03 7.96
C ARG A 371 1.15 9.55 7.98
N ALA A 372 0.97 8.91 9.14
CA ALA A 372 1.21 7.48 9.32
C ALA A 372 0.25 6.60 8.49
N ASP A 373 -0.92 7.11 8.12
CA ASP A 373 -1.90 6.41 7.28
C ASP A 373 -1.37 6.11 5.87
N TYR A 374 -0.42 6.89 5.35
CA TYR A 374 0.32 6.53 4.14
C TYR A 374 1.03 5.19 4.31
N PHE A 375 1.73 4.98 5.42
CA PHE A 375 2.49 3.76 5.65
C PHE A 375 1.66 2.61 6.24
N ASP A 376 0.51 2.88 6.84
CA ASP A 376 -0.49 1.86 7.13
C ASP A 376 -1.07 1.27 5.83
N TYR A 377 -1.36 2.13 4.84
CA TYR A 377 -1.71 1.68 3.50
C TYR A 377 -0.56 0.94 2.82
N TYR A 378 0.65 1.52 2.84
CA TYR A 378 1.84 0.94 2.19
C TYR A 378 2.13 -0.47 2.71
N GLU A 379 2.16 -0.65 4.03
CA GLU A 379 2.39 -1.95 4.67
C GLU A 379 1.34 -2.98 4.27
N ARG A 380 0.05 -2.61 4.33
CA ARG A 380 -1.05 -3.51 3.99
C ARG A 380 -1.01 -3.94 2.52
N ALA A 381 -0.83 -2.98 1.61
CA ALA A 381 -0.79 -3.22 0.17
C ALA A 381 0.44 -4.03 -0.26
N LEU A 382 1.62 -3.68 0.26
CA LEU A 382 2.85 -4.40 -0.02
C LEU A 382 2.74 -5.86 0.43
N LEU A 383 2.39 -6.09 1.70
CA LEU A 383 2.38 -7.43 2.28
C LEU A 383 1.32 -8.32 1.63
N ASN A 384 0.08 -7.84 1.52
CA ASN A 384 -1.06 -8.70 1.19
C ASN A 384 -1.32 -8.83 -0.31
N HIS A 385 -0.85 -7.90 -1.12
CA HIS A 385 -1.03 -7.94 -2.57
C HIS A 385 0.29 -8.20 -3.30
N LEU A 386 1.29 -7.31 -3.18
CA LEU A 386 2.50 -7.42 -4.01
C LEU A 386 3.40 -8.60 -3.63
N VAL A 387 3.80 -8.73 -2.37
CA VAL A 387 4.67 -9.84 -1.93
C VAL A 387 3.93 -11.19 -2.04
N GLY A 388 2.59 -11.18 -1.87
CA GLY A 388 1.74 -12.36 -2.06
C GLY A 388 1.56 -12.78 -3.53
N ALA A 389 1.67 -11.85 -4.49
CA ALA A 389 1.44 -12.14 -5.90
C ALA A 389 2.53 -12.99 -6.57
N GLN A 390 3.68 -13.21 -5.92
CA GLN A 390 4.75 -14.06 -6.44
C GLN A 390 4.54 -15.53 -6.04
N ASN A 391 4.80 -16.46 -6.96
CA ASN A 391 4.81 -17.89 -6.70
C ASN A 391 6.05 -18.28 -5.87
N PRO A 392 5.89 -18.71 -4.62
CA PRO A 392 7.04 -19.11 -3.80
C PRO A 392 7.65 -20.46 -4.21
N ALA A 393 6.90 -21.30 -4.95
CA ALA A 393 7.36 -22.62 -5.39
C ALA A 393 8.18 -22.58 -6.69
N ASP A 394 8.30 -21.41 -7.30
CA ASP A 394 9.03 -21.20 -8.54
C ASP A 394 10.36 -20.49 -8.28
N SER A 395 11.47 -21.09 -8.71
CA SER A 395 12.80 -20.52 -8.52
C SER A 395 13.04 -19.19 -9.25
N HIS A 396 12.24 -18.88 -10.27
CA HIS A 396 12.24 -17.60 -11.00
C HIS A 396 11.21 -16.61 -10.46
N GLY A 397 10.35 -17.02 -9.53
CA GLY A 397 9.41 -16.12 -8.86
C GLY A 397 8.42 -15.45 -9.81
N HIS A 398 7.83 -16.22 -10.72
CA HIS A 398 6.75 -15.75 -11.57
C HIS A 398 5.57 -15.21 -10.75
N VAL A 399 4.88 -14.20 -11.28
CA VAL A 399 3.83 -13.44 -10.58
C VAL A 399 2.46 -13.61 -11.24
N THR A 400 1.38 -13.36 -10.49
CA THR A 400 0.03 -13.20 -11.04
C THR A 400 -0.23 -11.78 -11.50
N TYR A 401 -1.11 -11.60 -12.48
CA TYR A 401 -1.60 -10.26 -12.88
C TYR A 401 -2.71 -9.78 -11.94
N PHE A 402 -3.78 -10.57 -11.84
CA PHE A 402 -4.91 -10.32 -10.95
C PHE A 402 -4.79 -11.14 -9.67
N THR A 403 -5.37 -10.61 -8.59
CA THR A 403 -5.52 -11.33 -7.32
C THR A 403 -7.01 -11.51 -7.04
N PRO A 404 -7.62 -12.64 -7.44
CA PRO A 404 -9.04 -12.89 -7.27
C PRO A 404 -9.49 -12.66 -5.83
N LEU A 405 -10.63 -12.00 -5.63
CA LEU A 405 -11.23 -11.82 -4.29
C LEU A 405 -12.64 -12.41 -4.17
N ARG A 406 -13.16 -13.01 -5.25
CA ARG A 406 -14.41 -13.79 -5.17
C ARG A 406 -14.29 -14.96 -4.18
N PRO A 407 -15.41 -15.42 -3.59
CA PRO A 407 -15.42 -16.66 -2.82
C PRO A 407 -14.88 -17.84 -3.65
N GLY A 408 -13.93 -18.59 -3.09
CA GLY A 408 -13.26 -19.69 -3.78
C GLY A 408 -12.28 -19.23 -4.86
N GLY A 409 -11.85 -17.97 -4.84
CA GLY A 409 -10.79 -17.45 -5.71
C GLY A 409 -9.48 -18.22 -5.53
N ARG A 410 -8.65 -18.24 -6.57
CA ARG A 410 -7.36 -18.95 -6.57
C ARG A 410 -6.35 -18.25 -7.47
N ARG A 411 -5.13 -18.05 -6.96
CA ARG A 411 -4.02 -17.49 -7.74
C ARG A 411 -3.53 -18.46 -8.80
N GLY A 412 -3.07 -17.91 -9.93
CA GLY A 412 -2.46 -18.68 -11.01
C GLY A 412 -3.44 -19.55 -11.81
N VAL A 413 -4.74 -19.22 -11.79
CA VAL A 413 -5.78 -19.88 -12.59
C VAL A 413 -6.52 -18.84 -13.44
N GLY A 414 -6.44 -18.99 -14.77
CA GLY A 414 -7.20 -18.19 -15.74
C GLY A 414 -6.54 -18.20 -17.12
N PRO A 415 -6.95 -17.32 -18.05
CA PRO A 415 -6.36 -17.26 -19.38
C PRO A 415 -4.96 -16.62 -19.32
N ALA A 416 -4.05 -17.12 -20.17
CA ALA A 416 -2.72 -16.54 -20.34
C ALA A 416 -2.78 -15.12 -20.96
N TRP A 417 -3.79 -14.84 -21.78
CA TRP A 417 -4.12 -13.51 -22.26
C TRP A 417 -5.17 -12.90 -21.32
N GLY A 418 -4.75 -12.04 -20.40
CA GLY A 418 -5.59 -11.52 -19.31
C GLY A 418 -5.12 -11.93 -17.91
N GLY A 419 -3.95 -12.59 -17.79
CA GLY A 419 -3.18 -12.57 -16.55
C GLY A 419 -3.72 -13.39 -15.37
N GLY A 420 -4.66 -14.30 -15.64
CA GLY A 420 -5.15 -15.21 -14.60
C GLY A 420 -4.16 -16.32 -14.23
N THR A 421 -3.18 -16.63 -15.09
CA THR A 421 -2.11 -17.61 -14.80
C THR A 421 -0.90 -16.97 -14.10
N TRP A 422 0.06 -17.81 -13.71
CA TRP A 422 1.43 -17.36 -13.46
C TRP A 422 2.05 -16.81 -14.75
N SER A 423 2.86 -15.76 -14.65
CA SER A 423 3.73 -15.33 -15.74
C SER A 423 4.71 -16.44 -16.14
N THR A 424 5.35 -16.31 -17.29
CA THR A 424 6.31 -17.30 -17.82
C THR A 424 7.59 -16.63 -18.26
N ASP A 425 8.65 -17.44 -18.46
CA ASP A 425 9.98 -16.92 -18.76
C ASP A 425 10.03 -16.07 -20.04
N TYR A 426 9.32 -16.50 -21.09
CA TYR A 426 9.39 -15.90 -22.42
C TYR A 426 8.04 -15.76 -23.16
N ASN A 427 6.90 -16.16 -22.59
CA ASN A 427 5.61 -16.21 -23.30
C ASN A 427 4.50 -15.31 -22.71
N SER A 428 4.79 -14.56 -21.65
CA SER A 428 3.82 -13.67 -20.98
C SER A 428 4.13 -12.21 -21.27
N PHE A 429 5.15 -11.67 -20.61
CA PHE A 429 5.61 -10.28 -20.68
C PHE A 429 4.51 -9.23 -20.49
N TRP A 430 3.58 -9.50 -19.57
CA TRP A 430 2.53 -8.54 -19.19
C TRP A 430 3.08 -7.35 -18.40
N CYS A 431 2.35 -6.25 -18.32
CA CYS A 431 2.70 -5.11 -17.47
C CYS A 431 2.99 -5.51 -16.01
N CYS A 432 2.20 -6.45 -15.44
CA CYS A 432 2.36 -6.93 -14.07
C CYS A 432 3.66 -7.72 -13.86
N GLN A 433 4.16 -8.41 -14.88
CA GLN A 433 5.48 -9.06 -14.81
C GLN A 433 6.59 -8.00 -14.75
N GLY A 434 6.45 -6.92 -15.54
CA GLY A 434 7.38 -5.79 -15.53
C GLY A 434 7.42 -5.08 -14.17
N THR A 435 6.27 -4.72 -13.60
CA THR A 435 6.23 -4.11 -12.26
C THR A 435 6.62 -5.11 -11.16
N GLY A 436 6.38 -6.40 -11.35
CA GLY A 436 6.77 -7.48 -10.43
C GLY A 436 8.30 -7.58 -10.25
N ILE A 437 9.06 -7.55 -11.34
CA ILE A 437 10.54 -7.60 -11.26
C ILE A 437 11.14 -6.35 -10.60
N GLU A 438 10.56 -5.18 -10.83
CA GLU A 438 10.97 -3.95 -10.14
C GLU A 438 10.61 -3.96 -8.65
N THR A 439 9.41 -4.41 -8.32
CA THR A 439 8.94 -4.47 -6.92
C THR A 439 9.90 -5.30 -6.06
N ASN A 440 10.21 -6.51 -6.52
CA ASN A 440 10.98 -7.46 -5.73
C ASN A 440 12.48 -7.13 -5.65
N THR A 441 12.99 -6.24 -6.51
CA THR A 441 14.39 -5.78 -6.43
C THR A 441 14.58 -4.61 -5.48
N LYS A 442 13.51 -3.89 -5.09
CA LYS A 442 13.56 -2.71 -4.22
C LYS A 442 12.71 -2.76 -2.94
N LEU A 443 12.32 -3.95 -2.47
CA LEU A 443 11.43 -4.15 -1.30
C LEU A 443 11.84 -3.43 0.00
N MET A 444 13.09 -2.98 0.11
CA MET A 444 13.66 -2.29 1.27
C MET A 444 13.63 -0.75 1.17
N ASP A 445 13.29 -0.18 0.01
CA ASP A 445 13.46 1.24 -0.33
C ASP A 445 12.63 2.23 0.52
N SER A 446 11.71 1.68 1.32
CA SER A 446 10.74 2.42 2.13
C SER A 446 10.74 1.94 3.59
N VAL A 447 11.75 1.20 4.01
CA VAL A 447 11.91 0.78 5.42
C VAL A 447 12.32 1.97 6.29
N TYR A 448 13.30 2.75 5.81
CA TYR A 448 13.91 3.85 6.55
C TYR A 448 13.93 5.14 5.74
N PHE A 449 13.83 6.28 6.43
CA PHE A 449 13.99 7.62 5.88
C PHE A 449 14.71 8.50 6.88
N TYR A 450 15.25 9.64 6.45
CA TYR A 450 15.91 10.59 7.35
C TYR A 450 15.50 12.04 7.10
N ASN A 451 15.64 12.88 8.13
CA ASN A 451 15.65 14.34 8.02
C ASN A 451 16.64 14.90 9.05
N GLY A 452 17.70 15.55 8.58
CA GLY A 452 18.82 15.95 9.44
C GLY A 452 19.39 14.75 10.19
N THR A 453 19.35 14.79 11.52
CA THR A 453 19.80 13.70 12.39
C THR A 453 18.68 12.73 12.80
N THR A 454 17.44 12.94 12.37
CA THR A 454 16.31 12.05 12.68
C THR A 454 16.28 10.87 11.70
N LEU A 455 16.27 9.64 12.23
CA LEU A 455 15.96 8.43 11.48
C LEU A 455 14.50 8.05 11.71
N THR A 456 13.73 7.95 10.63
CA THR A 456 12.36 7.42 10.66
C THR A 456 12.34 5.95 10.24
N VAL A 457 11.69 5.09 11.02
CA VAL A 457 11.44 3.68 10.71
C VAL A 457 9.96 3.52 10.37
N ASN A 458 9.69 3.21 9.10
CA ASN A 458 8.35 3.11 8.56
C ASN A 458 7.86 1.66 8.46
N LEU A 459 8.71 0.74 8.01
CA LEU A 459 8.36 -0.68 7.86
C LEU A 459 9.17 -1.55 8.82
N TYR A 460 8.53 -2.62 9.30
CA TYR A 460 9.13 -3.55 10.24
C TYR A 460 9.54 -4.83 9.53
N VAL A 461 10.74 -4.80 8.94
CA VAL A 461 11.27 -5.86 8.07
C VAL A 461 12.72 -6.18 8.47
N PRO A 462 13.11 -7.46 8.56
CA PRO A 462 14.49 -7.85 8.83
C PRO A 462 15.45 -7.20 7.83
N SER A 463 16.31 -6.31 8.31
CA SER A 463 17.15 -5.47 7.45
C SER A 463 18.33 -4.86 8.18
N VAL A 464 19.32 -4.43 7.40
CA VAL A 464 20.45 -3.63 7.87
C VAL A 464 20.49 -2.33 7.07
N LEU A 465 20.43 -1.20 7.78
CA LEU A 465 20.70 0.13 7.24
C LEU A 465 22.16 0.50 7.55
N THR A 466 22.89 0.95 6.53
CA THR A 466 24.17 1.63 6.64
C THR A 466 23.96 3.12 6.37
N TRP A 467 23.80 3.91 7.43
CA TRP A 467 23.70 5.36 7.36
C TRP A 467 25.09 5.99 7.25
N ALA A 468 25.66 5.88 6.04
CA ALA A 468 27.02 6.29 5.73
C ALA A 468 27.32 7.76 6.11
N GLN A 469 26.36 8.66 5.88
CA GLN A 469 26.46 10.09 6.19
C GLN A 469 26.70 10.38 7.68
N ARG A 470 26.40 9.42 8.57
CA ARG A 470 26.62 9.52 10.03
C ARG A 470 27.53 8.44 10.60
N GLY A 471 28.06 7.53 9.77
CA GLY A 471 28.83 6.38 10.24
C GLY A 471 28.05 5.48 11.21
N ILE A 472 26.73 5.35 11.01
CA ILE A 472 25.82 4.56 11.86
C ILE A 472 25.30 3.35 11.08
N THR A 473 25.23 2.21 11.74
CA THR A 473 24.55 1.00 11.25
C THR A 473 23.37 0.67 12.17
N VAL A 474 22.21 0.41 11.57
CA VAL A 474 21.00 -0.03 12.27
C VAL A 474 20.62 -1.41 11.75
N THR A 475 20.65 -2.40 12.64
CA THR A 475 20.20 -3.76 12.34
C THR A 475 18.82 -3.96 12.94
N GLN A 476 17.84 -4.26 12.10
CA GLN A 476 16.48 -4.59 12.51
C GLN A 476 16.27 -6.11 12.46
N ALA A 477 15.96 -6.70 13.62
CA ALA A 477 15.65 -8.11 13.78
C ALA A 477 14.19 -8.30 14.22
N THR A 478 13.44 -9.11 13.46
CA THR A 478 12.04 -9.42 13.76
C THR A 478 11.57 -10.65 12.99
N THR A 479 10.48 -11.30 13.45
CA THR A 479 9.69 -12.26 12.66
C THR A 479 8.31 -11.68 12.31
N TYR A 480 8.13 -10.37 12.46
CA TYR A 480 6.92 -9.65 12.10
C TYR A 480 6.47 -9.99 10.67
N PRO A 481 5.16 -10.23 10.42
CA PRO A 481 4.05 -10.08 11.38
C PRO A 481 3.71 -11.34 12.19
N VAL A 482 4.54 -12.39 12.20
CA VAL A 482 4.29 -13.56 13.08
C VAL A 482 4.44 -13.18 14.55
N SER A 483 5.51 -12.43 14.86
CA SER A 483 5.71 -11.76 16.15
C SER A 483 5.16 -10.33 16.12
N ASP A 484 4.75 -9.85 17.29
CA ASP A 484 4.35 -8.46 17.53
C ASP A 484 5.55 -7.53 17.83
N THR A 485 6.79 -8.03 17.78
CA THR A 485 7.96 -7.33 18.30
C THR A 485 9.05 -7.17 17.23
N THR A 486 9.65 -5.98 17.17
CA THR A 486 10.85 -5.68 16.37
C THR A 486 11.93 -5.07 17.26
N THR A 487 13.20 -5.39 16.99
CA THR A 487 14.35 -4.84 17.72
C THR A 487 15.33 -4.20 16.75
N LEU A 488 15.67 -2.94 17.01
CA LEU A 488 16.72 -2.20 16.33
C LEU A 488 17.98 -2.25 17.20
N THR A 489 19.11 -2.67 16.64
CA THR A 489 20.42 -2.61 17.28
C THR A 489 21.25 -1.54 16.59
N LEU A 490 21.80 -0.61 17.38
CA LEU A 490 22.55 0.54 16.90
C LEU A 490 24.05 0.28 17.04
N THR A 491 24.84 0.44 15.97
CA THR A 491 26.31 0.32 16.02
C THR A 491 27.00 1.39 15.16
N GLY A 492 28.29 1.65 15.39
CA GLY A 492 29.05 2.67 14.66
C GLY A 492 29.44 3.87 15.53
N ALA A 493 29.61 5.04 14.92
CA ALA A 493 30.22 6.22 15.56
C ALA A 493 29.36 6.85 16.68
N MET A 494 28.03 6.79 16.56
CA MET A 494 27.06 7.27 17.56
C MET A 494 27.34 8.68 18.12
N SER A 495 27.76 9.63 17.28
CA SER A 495 28.10 10.97 17.72
C SER A 495 26.87 11.88 17.87
N GLY A 496 26.78 12.53 19.03
CA GLY A 496 25.79 13.56 19.37
C GLY A 496 24.38 13.01 19.62
N SER A 497 23.50 13.90 20.07
CA SER A 497 22.10 13.57 20.32
C SER A 497 21.32 13.51 19.00
N TRP A 498 20.51 12.47 18.84
CA TRP A 498 19.69 12.29 17.64
C TRP A 498 18.42 11.46 17.88
N SER A 499 17.47 11.56 16.95
CA SER A 499 16.12 11.04 17.12
C SER A 499 15.87 9.77 16.32
N LEU A 500 15.31 8.76 16.99
CA LEU A 500 14.62 7.63 16.37
C LEU A 500 13.12 7.89 16.36
N ARG A 501 12.52 7.93 15.18
CA ARG A 501 11.09 8.16 14.95
C ARG A 501 10.44 6.88 14.42
N LEU A 502 9.63 6.23 15.23
CA LEU A 502 9.04 4.92 14.96
C LEU A 502 7.57 5.08 14.59
N ARG A 503 7.13 4.48 13.47
CA ARG A 503 5.70 4.46 13.10
C ARG A 503 4.92 3.62 14.11
N ILE A 504 3.83 4.14 14.66
CA ILE A 504 2.90 3.38 15.47
C ILE A 504 1.66 3.09 14.61
N PRO A 505 1.49 1.86 14.08
CA PRO A 505 0.41 1.57 13.13
C PRO A 505 -0.98 1.74 13.76
N SER A 506 -1.97 2.20 13.00
CA SER A 506 -3.34 2.38 13.49
C SER A 506 -4.01 1.10 13.99
N TRP A 507 -3.61 -0.06 13.47
CA TRP A 507 -4.20 -1.35 13.84
C TRP A 507 -3.76 -1.86 15.23
N THR A 508 -2.71 -1.30 15.85
CA THR A 508 -2.19 -1.79 17.13
C THR A 508 -2.99 -1.27 18.33
N ALA A 509 -2.82 -1.88 19.51
CA ALA A 509 -3.35 -1.39 20.78
C ALA A 509 -2.34 -1.65 21.90
N GLY A 510 -2.06 -0.63 22.72
CA GLY A 510 -1.06 -0.73 23.79
C GLY A 510 0.39 -0.95 23.30
N PRO A 511 0.89 -0.17 22.32
CA PRO A 511 2.27 -0.28 21.88
C PRO A 511 3.24 0.08 23.00
N VAL A 512 4.38 -0.63 23.06
CA VAL A 512 5.41 -0.40 24.08
C VAL A 512 6.76 -0.21 23.40
N ILE A 513 7.47 0.85 23.79
CA ILE A 513 8.84 1.11 23.33
C ILE A 513 9.79 0.98 24.51
N SER A 514 10.85 0.21 24.35
CA SER A 514 11.90 0.03 25.34
C SER A 514 13.27 0.32 24.77
N VAL A 515 14.16 0.90 25.56
CA VAL A 515 15.58 1.09 25.25
C VAL A 515 16.39 0.29 26.26
N ASN A 516 17.23 -0.63 25.79
CA ASN A 516 18.04 -1.53 26.63
C ASN A 516 17.19 -2.24 27.71
N GLY A 517 16.02 -2.74 27.32
CA GLY A 517 15.07 -3.42 28.22
C GLY A 517 14.24 -2.50 29.13
N THR A 518 14.51 -1.20 29.15
CA THR A 518 13.77 -0.23 29.99
C THR A 518 12.67 0.44 29.18
N VAL A 519 11.41 0.31 29.62
CA VAL A 519 10.26 0.98 28.99
C VAL A 519 10.45 2.50 29.01
N GLN A 520 10.24 3.14 27.86
CA GLN A 520 10.36 4.59 27.72
C GLN A 520 9.01 5.26 27.96
N ASN A 521 9.02 6.40 28.67
CA ASN A 521 7.84 7.24 28.83
C ASN A 521 7.64 8.13 27.59
N VAL A 522 7.23 7.53 26.48
CA VAL A 522 6.92 8.21 25.22
C VAL A 522 5.49 7.90 24.80
N THR A 523 4.75 8.92 24.40
CA THR A 523 3.42 8.77 23.82
C THR A 523 3.52 8.02 22.49
N ALA A 524 2.96 6.82 22.44
CA ALA A 524 2.90 5.99 21.24
C ALA A 524 1.43 5.81 20.81
N THR A 525 0.85 6.86 20.24
CA THR A 525 -0.55 6.84 19.79
C THR A 525 -0.69 6.02 18.49
N PRO A 526 -1.58 5.03 18.39
CA PRO A 526 -1.87 4.35 17.12
C PRO A 526 -2.22 5.33 16.00
N GLY A 527 -1.69 5.10 14.79
CA GLY A 527 -1.86 5.99 13.64
C GLY A 527 -0.98 7.24 13.69
N SER A 528 0.17 7.17 14.38
CA SER A 528 1.09 8.30 14.52
C SER A 528 2.57 7.86 14.49
N TYR A 529 3.47 8.75 14.88
CA TYR A 529 4.89 8.45 15.07
C TYR A 529 5.33 8.79 16.49
N ALA A 530 6.02 7.85 17.13
CA ALA A 530 6.67 8.06 18.43
C ALA A 530 8.14 8.43 18.22
N THR A 531 8.64 9.45 18.91
CA THR A 531 10.02 9.91 18.76
C THR A 531 10.80 9.79 20.06
N ILE A 532 11.98 9.19 20.00
CA ILE A 532 12.93 9.09 21.11
C ILE A 532 14.22 9.80 20.70
N THR A 533 14.62 10.81 21.46
CA THR A 533 15.84 11.59 21.23
C THR A 533 16.81 11.35 22.37
N ARG A 534 18.02 10.85 22.05
CA ARG A 534 19.03 10.46 23.03
C ARG A 534 20.44 10.64 22.46
N ASP A 535 21.42 10.70 23.34
CA ASP A 535 22.79 10.32 23.04
C ASP A 535 22.84 8.79 23.06
N TRP A 536 22.92 8.17 21.89
CA TRP A 536 22.93 6.73 21.74
C TRP A 536 24.36 6.18 21.93
N ALA A 537 24.48 4.97 22.45
CA ALA A 537 25.73 4.24 22.53
C ALA A 537 25.76 3.09 21.50
N ALA A 538 26.96 2.74 21.03
CA ALA A 538 27.11 1.55 20.21
C ALA A 538 26.73 0.30 21.03
N GLY A 539 25.85 -0.54 20.48
CA GLY A 539 25.25 -1.68 21.17
C GLY A 539 23.86 -1.40 21.74
N ASP A 540 23.39 -0.14 21.74
CA ASP A 540 22.04 0.17 22.21
C ASP A 540 20.98 -0.58 21.41
N THR A 541 19.96 -1.05 22.11
CA THR A 541 18.82 -1.76 21.55
C THR A 541 17.53 -0.98 21.78
N VAL A 542 16.74 -0.82 20.71
CA VAL A 542 15.39 -0.24 20.77
C VAL A 542 14.40 -1.32 20.37
N THR A 543 13.57 -1.74 21.31
CA THR A 543 12.53 -2.75 21.08
C THR A 543 11.19 -2.05 21.00
N LEU A 544 10.47 -2.31 19.92
CA LEU A 544 9.09 -1.88 19.72
C LEU A 544 8.18 -3.10 19.70
N ARG A 545 7.22 -3.15 20.63
CA ARG A 545 6.15 -4.13 20.66
C ARG A 545 4.85 -3.49 20.20
N LEU A 546 4.20 -4.11 19.23
CA LEU A 546 2.97 -3.68 18.56
C LEU A 546 1.91 -4.77 18.68
N PRO A 547 1.21 -4.89 19.82
CA PRO A 547 0.23 -5.96 20.01
C PRO A 547 -0.80 -6.00 18.89
N MET A 548 -0.98 -7.20 18.32
CA MET A 548 -1.89 -7.47 17.21
C MET A 548 -3.21 -8.05 17.72
N ARG A 549 -4.32 -7.64 17.10
CA ARG A 549 -5.67 -8.14 17.39
C ARG A 549 -6.36 -8.54 16.10
N VAL A 550 -7.37 -9.40 16.23
CA VAL A 550 -8.30 -9.70 15.14
C VAL A 550 -9.20 -8.48 14.92
N ILE A 551 -9.29 -8.01 13.68
CA ILE A 551 -10.18 -6.90 13.28
C ILE A 551 -11.04 -7.38 12.12
N MET A 552 -12.35 -7.21 12.26
CA MET A 552 -13.31 -7.42 11.18
C MET A 552 -13.51 -6.12 10.39
N SER A 553 -13.27 -6.16 9.09
CA SER A 553 -13.39 -5.02 8.17
C SER A 553 -14.52 -5.25 7.19
N ALA A 554 -15.63 -4.52 7.36
CA ALA A 554 -16.77 -4.60 6.46
C ALA A 554 -16.47 -4.00 5.09
N ALA A 555 -17.06 -4.58 4.04
CA ALA A 555 -17.13 -3.94 2.74
C ALA A 555 -18.05 -2.72 2.83
N PRO A 556 -17.66 -1.54 2.30
CA PRO A 556 -18.45 -0.32 2.44
C PRO A 556 -19.89 -0.39 1.88
N ASP A 557 -20.11 -1.20 0.84
CA ASP A 557 -21.41 -1.43 0.20
C ASP A 557 -22.21 -2.60 0.78
N ASN A 558 -21.62 -3.41 1.67
CA ASN A 558 -22.30 -4.52 2.33
C ASN A 558 -21.69 -4.83 3.70
N ALA A 559 -22.31 -4.31 4.76
CA ALA A 559 -21.86 -4.49 6.14
C ALA A 559 -21.80 -5.96 6.62
N ASN A 560 -22.58 -6.85 5.99
CA ASN A 560 -22.58 -8.29 6.32
C ASN A 560 -21.41 -9.03 5.68
N LEU A 561 -20.74 -8.44 4.69
CA LEU A 561 -19.60 -9.05 4.02
C LEU A 561 -18.31 -8.45 4.57
N GLN A 562 -17.56 -9.21 5.37
CA GLN A 562 -16.43 -8.71 6.15
C GLN A 562 -15.16 -9.52 5.89
N ALA A 563 -14.01 -8.86 5.88
CA ALA A 563 -12.70 -9.49 5.85
C ALA A 563 -12.05 -9.48 7.24
N ILE A 564 -11.15 -10.43 7.48
CA ILE A 564 -10.41 -10.52 8.74
C ILE A 564 -9.00 -9.98 8.55
N THR A 565 -8.52 -9.18 9.51
CA THR A 565 -7.10 -8.84 9.62
C THR A 565 -6.56 -9.22 11.00
N TYR A 566 -5.26 -9.52 11.07
CA TYR A 566 -4.50 -9.67 12.30
C TYR A 566 -3.20 -8.88 12.18
N GLY A 567 -3.13 -7.74 12.87
CA GLY A 567 -2.10 -6.75 12.60
C GLY A 567 -2.15 -6.27 11.15
N PRO A 568 -1.02 -6.24 10.41
CA PRO A 568 -1.01 -5.84 9.00
C PRO A 568 -1.50 -6.94 8.04
N ALA A 569 -1.66 -8.18 8.52
CA ALA A 569 -1.96 -9.31 7.66
C ALA A 569 -3.48 -9.44 7.44
N VAL A 570 -3.90 -9.46 6.18
CA VAL A 570 -5.24 -9.94 5.79
C VAL A 570 -5.24 -11.45 5.92
N LEU A 571 -6.27 -12.02 6.52
CA LEU A 571 -6.42 -13.46 6.65
C LEU A 571 -7.42 -14.01 5.62
N CYS A 572 -7.23 -15.27 5.23
CA CYS A 572 -8.14 -15.99 4.36
C CYS A 572 -8.39 -17.41 4.87
N GLY A 573 -9.56 -17.96 4.53
CA GLY A 573 -9.90 -19.35 4.76
C GLY A 573 -9.35 -20.24 3.66
N ASN A 574 -8.82 -21.40 4.04
CA ASN A 574 -8.35 -22.41 3.10
C ASN A 574 -9.46 -23.43 2.81
N TYR A 575 -9.90 -23.49 1.55
CA TYR A 575 -10.94 -24.41 1.07
C TYR A 575 -10.39 -25.49 0.12
N GLY A 576 -9.07 -25.67 0.04
CA GLY A 576 -8.46 -26.70 -0.80
C GLY A 576 -8.86 -26.56 -2.27
N ASN A 577 -9.54 -27.57 -2.82
CA ASN A 577 -10.06 -27.51 -4.19
C ASN A 577 -11.59 -27.30 -4.25
N THR A 578 -12.23 -27.02 -3.11
CA THR A 578 -13.69 -26.83 -3.03
C THR A 578 -14.08 -25.56 -3.78
N THR A 579 -14.99 -25.70 -4.76
CA THR A 579 -15.56 -24.55 -5.47
C THR A 579 -16.62 -23.91 -4.61
N LEU A 580 -16.58 -22.58 -4.50
CA LEU A 580 -17.56 -21.79 -3.77
C LEU A 580 -18.23 -20.79 -4.73
N SER A 581 -19.55 -20.69 -4.66
CA SER A 581 -20.34 -19.70 -5.40
C SER A 581 -20.76 -18.50 -4.53
N THR A 582 -20.70 -18.65 -3.21
CA THR A 582 -21.09 -17.63 -2.23
C THR A 582 -20.10 -17.57 -1.08
N ALA A 583 -20.04 -16.42 -0.40
CA ALA A 583 -19.22 -16.25 0.79
C ALA A 583 -19.76 -17.11 1.95
N PRO A 584 -18.94 -17.99 2.57
CA PRO A 584 -19.34 -18.77 3.73
C PRO A 584 -19.72 -17.88 4.93
N SER A 585 -20.68 -18.35 5.73
CA SER A 585 -21.11 -17.71 6.98
C SER A 585 -20.12 -18.00 8.10
N LEU A 586 -19.40 -16.99 8.57
CA LEU A 586 -18.36 -17.09 9.60
C LEU A 586 -18.92 -16.81 11.00
N THR A 587 -18.64 -17.69 11.95
CA THR A 587 -18.87 -17.41 13.37
C THR A 587 -17.68 -16.63 13.94
N VAL A 588 -17.80 -15.30 14.04
CA VAL A 588 -16.67 -14.42 14.39
C VAL A 588 -16.01 -14.79 15.73
N SER A 589 -16.79 -15.16 16.75
CA SER A 589 -16.28 -15.55 18.07
C SER A 589 -15.46 -16.84 18.10
N SER A 590 -15.48 -17.63 17.02
CA SER A 590 -14.72 -18.88 16.91
C SER A 590 -13.27 -18.69 16.45
N ILE A 591 -12.90 -17.49 15.96
CA ILE A 591 -11.57 -17.22 15.42
C ILE A 591 -10.54 -17.33 16.55
N THR A 592 -9.71 -18.36 16.49
CA THR A 592 -8.73 -18.67 17.53
C THR A 592 -7.36 -18.87 16.88
N ARG A 593 -6.33 -18.20 17.39
CA ARG A 593 -4.94 -18.42 16.96
C ARG A 593 -4.48 -19.79 17.48
N THR A 594 -3.99 -20.65 16.59
CA THR A 594 -3.62 -22.04 16.90
C THR A 594 -2.11 -22.27 16.99
N GLY A 595 -1.28 -21.29 16.60
CA GLY A 595 0.18 -21.40 16.64
C GLY A 595 0.89 -20.09 16.97
N ALA A 596 2.00 -20.19 17.72
CA ALA A 596 2.86 -19.06 18.08
C ALA A 596 3.95 -18.78 17.01
N GLY A 597 4.41 -19.81 16.31
CA GLY A 597 5.48 -19.71 15.29
C GLY A 597 5.01 -19.38 13.87
N SER A 598 3.70 -19.21 13.68
CA SER A 598 3.07 -18.86 12.40
C SER A 598 1.81 -18.01 12.64
N LEU A 599 1.29 -17.41 11.57
CA LEU A 599 -0.05 -16.82 11.55
C LEU A 599 -1.07 -17.91 11.19
N SER A 600 -1.34 -18.82 12.14
CA SER A 600 -2.30 -19.91 11.95
C SER A 600 -3.48 -19.75 12.90
N PHE A 601 -4.68 -19.89 12.36
CA PHE A 601 -5.95 -19.72 13.07
C PHE A 601 -6.92 -20.84 12.68
N SER A 602 -7.85 -21.16 13.57
CA SER A 602 -9.05 -21.94 13.28
C SER A 602 -10.27 -21.03 13.43
N ALA A 603 -11.29 -21.26 12.61
CA ALA A 603 -12.61 -20.65 12.77
C ALA A 603 -13.70 -21.65 12.38
N THR A 604 -14.95 -21.34 12.68
CA THR A 604 -16.13 -22.07 12.22
C THR A 604 -16.82 -21.28 11.13
N ALA A 605 -17.01 -21.89 9.95
CA ALA A 605 -17.75 -21.33 8.83
C ALA A 605 -18.78 -22.34 8.31
N ASN A 606 -20.03 -21.93 8.11
CA ASN A 606 -21.15 -22.81 7.77
C ASN A 606 -21.27 -24.05 8.69
N GLY A 607 -20.97 -23.87 9.98
CA GLY A 607 -21.01 -24.95 10.98
C GLY A 607 -19.83 -25.92 10.95
N THR A 608 -18.83 -25.72 10.09
CA THR A 608 -17.64 -26.58 10.01
C THR A 608 -16.36 -25.82 10.34
N SER A 609 -15.36 -26.53 10.88
CA SER A 609 -14.04 -25.92 11.16
C SER A 609 -13.30 -25.63 9.86
N VAL A 610 -12.74 -24.43 9.74
CA VAL A 610 -11.92 -23.98 8.62
C VAL A 610 -10.58 -23.46 9.13
N ASN A 611 -9.50 -23.82 8.41
CA ASN A 611 -8.17 -23.27 8.66
C ASN A 611 -8.10 -21.86 8.07
N VAL A 612 -7.66 -20.91 8.88
CA VAL A 612 -7.50 -19.50 8.51
C VAL A 612 -6.02 -19.13 8.64
N GLY A 613 -5.47 -18.45 7.64
CA GLY A 613 -4.05 -18.06 7.59
C GLY A 613 -3.84 -16.79 6.79
N PRO A 614 -2.61 -16.27 6.69
CA PRO A 614 -2.32 -15.03 5.99
C PRO A 614 -2.57 -15.17 4.49
N PHE A 615 -3.26 -14.18 3.92
CA PHE A 615 -3.61 -14.17 2.50
C PHE A 615 -2.40 -14.09 1.57
N HIS A 616 -1.28 -13.53 2.03
CA HIS A 616 -0.05 -13.51 1.25
C HIS A 616 0.53 -14.91 1.00
N ASP A 617 0.17 -15.91 1.82
CA ASP A 617 0.54 -17.32 1.65
C ASP A 617 -0.55 -18.16 0.94
N ALA A 618 -1.63 -17.53 0.47
CA ALA A 618 -2.72 -18.22 -0.21
C ALA A 618 -2.34 -18.69 -1.62
N GLN A 619 -1.63 -19.82 -1.69
CA GLN A 619 -1.07 -20.41 -2.91
C GLN A 619 -1.55 -21.85 -3.08
N GLY A 620 -1.98 -22.21 -4.29
CA GLY A 620 -2.31 -23.60 -4.62
C GLY A 620 -3.64 -24.12 -4.04
N PHE A 621 -4.49 -23.27 -3.47
CA PHE A 621 -5.82 -23.63 -2.99
C PHE A 621 -6.85 -22.50 -3.25
N ASN A 622 -8.12 -22.88 -3.26
CA ASN A 622 -9.26 -21.98 -3.30
C ASN A 622 -9.42 -21.35 -1.92
N TYR A 623 -9.54 -20.03 -1.87
CA TYR A 623 -9.58 -19.26 -0.64
C TYR A 623 -10.82 -18.37 -0.53
N VAL A 624 -11.08 -17.89 0.69
CA VAL A 624 -12.08 -16.87 0.99
C VAL A 624 -11.43 -15.76 1.81
N VAL A 625 -11.46 -14.53 1.31
CA VAL A 625 -11.00 -13.34 2.04
C VAL A 625 -12.18 -12.61 2.70
N TYR A 626 -13.30 -12.51 1.99
CA TYR A 626 -14.53 -11.87 2.47
C TYR A 626 -15.57 -12.93 2.85
N TRP A 627 -16.11 -12.80 4.05
CA TRP A 627 -16.99 -13.75 4.70
C TRP A 627 -18.36 -13.12 4.95
N ASN A 628 -19.42 -13.93 4.88
CA ASN A 628 -20.70 -13.48 5.41
C ASN A 628 -20.63 -13.56 6.94
N ALA A 629 -20.82 -12.45 7.65
CA ALA A 629 -20.73 -12.36 9.09
C ALA A 629 -21.92 -11.55 9.61
N THR A 630 -23.08 -12.19 9.76
CA THR A 630 -24.28 -11.60 10.36
C THR A 630 -24.38 -11.96 11.85
N GLY A 631 -24.45 -10.95 12.70
CA GLY A 631 -24.63 -11.11 14.15
C GLY A 631 -23.31 -11.11 14.93
N THR A 632 -23.24 -10.19 15.92
CA THR A 632 -22.13 -9.97 16.87
C THR A 632 -20.87 -9.31 16.31
N GLY A 633 -21.03 -8.25 15.51
CA GLY A 633 -19.97 -7.26 15.30
C GLY A 633 -19.91 -6.29 16.47
N THR A 634 -19.05 -6.53 17.45
CA THR A 634 -18.46 -5.44 18.23
C THR A 634 -17.49 -4.70 17.29
N GLY A 635 -17.91 -3.54 16.78
CA GLY A 635 -17.02 -2.50 16.28
C GLY A 635 -16.84 -2.35 14.77
N ASN A 636 -17.90 -1.99 14.01
CA ASN A 636 -17.79 -1.20 12.76
C ASN A 636 -19.14 -0.79 12.12
N ASP A 637 -20.21 -0.57 12.91
CA ASP A 637 -21.31 0.28 12.41
C ASP A 637 -20.76 1.70 12.22
N PRO A 638 -21.11 2.47 11.17
CA PRO A 638 -20.64 3.85 11.01
C PRO A 638 -20.95 4.64 12.29
N THR A 639 -19.88 5.02 12.98
CA THR A 639 -19.99 5.64 14.30
C THR A 639 -20.18 7.14 14.13
N VAL A 640 -21.09 7.70 14.90
CA VAL A 640 -21.33 9.14 14.95
C VAL A 640 -21.03 9.66 16.34
N LYS A 641 -20.58 10.90 16.41
CA LYS A 641 -20.69 11.73 17.59
C LYS A 641 -22.00 12.49 17.51
N LEU A 642 -22.80 12.43 18.57
CA LEU A 642 -23.99 13.26 18.69
C LEU A 642 -23.56 14.57 19.36
N VAL A 643 -23.44 15.63 18.57
CA VAL A 643 -23.00 16.95 19.02
C VAL A 643 -24.23 17.81 19.30
N ASN A 644 -24.39 18.29 20.51
CA ASN A 644 -25.49 19.18 20.87
C ASN A 644 -25.31 20.56 20.21
N VAL A 645 -26.37 21.09 19.60
CA VAL A 645 -26.29 22.36 18.86
C VAL A 645 -26.14 23.56 19.81
N GLY A 646 -26.82 23.56 20.95
CA GLY A 646 -26.77 24.67 21.92
C GLY A 646 -25.43 24.79 22.65
N THR A 647 -24.77 23.67 22.95
CA THR A 647 -23.57 23.66 23.81
C THR A 647 -22.28 23.27 23.07
N GLY A 648 -22.37 22.58 21.93
CA GLY A 648 -21.21 22.00 21.24
C GLY A 648 -20.62 20.76 21.92
N LEU A 649 -21.18 20.33 23.06
CA LEU A 649 -20.77 19.12 23.77
C LEU A 649 -21.26 17.86 23.06
N VAL A 650 -20.59 16.74 23.30
CA VAL A 650 -20.92 15.43 22.72
C VAL A 650 -21.62 14.54 23.72
N LEU A 651 -22.52 13.68 23.23
CA LEU A 651 -23.14 12.61 24.01
C LEU A 651 -22.09 11.55 24.39
N GLY A 652 -21.86 11.38 25.68
CA GLY A 652 -20.97 10.37 26.25
C GLY A 652 -21.63 9.54 27.35
N VAL A 653 -20.86 8.63 27.94
CA VAL A 653 -21.30 7.82 29.10
C VAL A 653 -20.42 8.16 30.29
N GLN A 654 -21.05 8.50 31.42
CA GLN A 654 -20.33 8.93 32.62
C GLN A 654 -19.29 7.89 33.05
N ASN A 655 -18.06 8.37 33.29
CA ASN A 655 -16.90 7.55 33.66
C ASN A 655 -16.60 6.40 32.68
N MET A 656 -17.02 6.52 31.42
CA MET A 656 -16.89 5.46 30.39
C MET A 656 -17.45 4.12 30.86
N SER A 657 -18.50 4.15 31.70
CA SER A 657 -19.08 2.94 32.26
C SER A 657 -19.42 1.94 31.17
N THR A 658 -19.22 0.65 31.44
CA THR A 658 -19.70 -0.45 30.60
C THR A 658 -20.85 -1.21 31.26
N ALA A 659 -21.33 -0.77 32.42
CA ALA A 659 -22.44 -1.40 33.13
C ALA A 659 -23.81 -0.90 32.64
N ASP A 660 -24.84 -1.71 32.86
CA ASP A 660 -26.24 -1.27 32.74
C ASP A 660 -26.50 -0.15 33.75
N GLY A 661 -27.27 0.85 33.32
CA GLY A 661 -27.57 2.03 34.13
C GLY A 661 -26.47 3.10 34.12
N GLY A 662 -25.44 2.96 33.28
CA GLY A 662 -24.45 4.03 33.07
C GLY A 662 -25.13 5.29 32.55
N LEU A 663 -24.95 6.42 33.25
CA LEU A 663 -25.62 7.68 32.91
C LEU A 663 -25.09 8.25 31.60
N ALA A 664 -25.99 8.70 30.73
CA ALA A 664 -25.64 9.48 29.56
C ALA A 664 -25.41 10.94 29.97
N VAL A 665 -24.29 11.52 29.53
CA VAL A 665 -23.88 12.88 29.89
C VAL A 665 -23.42 13.67 28.66
N ALA A 666 -23.55 14.99 28.71
CA ALA A 666 -22.89 15.89 27.77
C ALA A 666 -21.46 16.15 28.26
N TRP A 667 -20.48 15.96 27.38
CA TRP A 667 -19.06 16.13 27.73
C TRP A 667 -18.28 16.79 26.60
N GLY A 668 -17.10 17.35 26.92
CA GLY A 668 -16.18 17.81 25.88
C GLY A 668 -15.67 16.63 25.05
N ASP A 669 -15.45 16.81 23.75
CA ASP A 669 -14.99 15.70 22.91
C ASP A 669 -13.54 15.30 23.24
N THR A 670 -13.37 14.19 23.97
CA THR A 670 -12.08 13.62 24.36
C THR A 670 -11.54 12.58 23.36
N GLY A 671 -12.28 12.28 22.29
CA GLY A 671 -11.91 11.24 21.32
C GLY A 671 -12.00 9.80 21.83
N THR A 672 -12.60 9.57 23.01
CA THR A 672 -12.74 8.25 23.62
C THR A 672 -13.97 7.51 23.10
N ALA A 673 -13.93 6.17 23.16
CA ALA A 673 -14.94 5.33 22.53
C ALA A 673 -16.34 5.46 23.15
N ASP A 674 -16.46 5.99 24.37
CA ASP A 674 -17.74 6.24 25.03
C ASP A 674 -18.51 7.43 24.43
N HIS A 675 -17.86 8.26 23.62
CA HIS A 675 -18.50 9.35 22.86
C HIS A 675 -18.95 8.91 21.45
N LEU A 676 -18.60 7.67 21.06
CA LEU A 676 -18.88 7.13 19.74
C LEU A 676 -20.14 6.25 19.81
N TRP A 677 -21.07 6.51 18.91
CA TRP A 677 -22.34 5.80 18.86
C TRP A 677 -22.56 5.19 17.48
N ALA A 678 -22.72 3.88 17.45
CA ALA A 678 -23.20 3.12 16.31
C ALA A 678 -24.71 3.34 16.14
N ARG A 679 -25.14 3.78 14.95
CA ARG A 679 -26.57 3.91 14.63
C ARG A 679 -27.10 2.62 14.01
N ILE A 680 -27.88 1.87 14.79
CA ILE A 680 -28.48 0.61 14.35
C ILE A 680 -29.89 0.89 13.85
N THR A 681 -30.15 0.60 12.57
CA THR A 681 -31.48 0.71 11.98
C THR A 681 -32.45 -0.30 12.63
N ASP A 682 -33.63 0.16 13.01
CA ASP A 682 -34.70 -0.66 13.61
C ASP A 682 -36.08 -0.21 13.08
N GLY A 683 -36.41 -0.69 11.87
CA GLY A 683 -37.58 -0.23 11.12
C GLY A 683 -37.43 1.23 10.69
N SER A 684 -38.42 2.08 11.03
CA SER A 684 -38.34 3.53 10.86
C SER A 684 -37.60 4.25 11.99
N ALA A 685 -37.22 3.52 13.05
CA ALA A 685 -36.48 4.04 14.19
C ALA A 685 -34.99 3.63 14.10
N VAL A 686 -34.20 4.15 15.05
CA VAL A 686 -32.80 3.81 15.26
C VAL A 686 -32.56 3.50 16.73
N ARG A 687 -31.58 2.65 17.00
CA ARG A 687 -30.97 2.48 18.33
C ARG A 687 -29.55 3.02 18.27
N PHE A 688 -29.16 3.79 19.28
CA PHE A 688 -27.78 4.27 19.41
C PHE A 688 -27.02 3.33 20.32
N ARG A 689 -26.08 2.57 19.78
CA ARG A 689 -25.21 1.67 20.55
C ARG A 689 -23.88 2.35 20.84
N ASN A 690 -23.54 2.45 22.11
CA ASN A 690 -22.26 2.98 22.53
C ASN A 690 -21.12 2.05 22.10
N VAL A 691 -20.08 2.60 21.49
CA VAL A 691 -18.96 1.80 20.95
C VAL A 691 -18.10 1.22 22.07
N ASN A 692 -17.95 1.93 23.19
CA ASN A 692 -17.18 1.45 24.34
C ASN A 692 -17.87 0.27 25.07
N SER A 693 -19.18 0.36 25.31
CA SER A 693 -19.89 -0.64 26.12
C SER A 693 -20.67 -1.70 25.34
N GLY A 694 -20.97 -1.44 24.05
CA GLY A 694 -21.88 -2.27 23.24
C GLY A 694 -23.36 -2.18 23.63
N LYS A 695 -23.71 -1.33 24.61
CA LYS A 695 -25.08 -1.11 25.12
C LYS A 695 -25.79 0.00 24.36
N VAL A 696 -27.12 0.05 24.44
CA VAL A 696 -27.93 1.03 23.71
C VAL A 696 -28.43 2.16 24.62
N LEU A 697 -28.61 3.35 24.04
CA LEU A 697 -29.18 4.52 24.69
C LEU A 697 -30.67 4.30 25.00
N GLY A 698 -31.05 4.45 26.27
CA GLY A 698 -32.40 4.19 26.76
C GLY A 698 -32.88 5.20 27.80
N VAL A 699 -34.19 5.31 27.97
CA VAL A 699 -34.81 6.16 28.99
C VAL A 699 -35.04 5.36 30.26
N GLU A 700 -34.57 5.87 31.39
CA GLU A 700 -34.71 5.20 32.67
C GLU A 700 -36.16 4.79 32.97
N ASN A 701 -36.36 3.51 33.29
CA ASN A 701 -37.65 2.91 33.64
C ASN A 701 -38.75 3.14 32.60
N MET A 702 -38.41 3.35 31.32
CA MET A 702 -39.35 3.71 30.25
C MET A 702 -40.23 4.92 30.60
N SER A 703 -39.72 5.83 31.44
CA SER A 703 -40.49 6.99 31.90
C SER A 703 -41.01 7.82 30.74
N THR A 704 -42.15 8.47 30.92
CA THR A 704 -42.70 9.46 29.99
C THR A 704 -42.66 10.88 30.56
N ALA A 705 -42.06 11.07 31.74
CA ALA A 705 -41.93 12.37 32.39
C ALA A 705 -40.85 13.24 31.71
N ASP A 706 -41.01 14.57 31.81
CA ASP A 706 -39.93 15.50 31.46
C ASP A 706 -38.78 15.35 32.46
N ASN A 707 -37.56 15.60 31.99
CA ASN A 707 -36.32 15.45 32.76
C ASN A 707 -36.02 14.02 33.22
N ALA A 708 -36.71 13.01 32.67
CA ALA A 708 -36.36 11.62 32.91
C ALA A 708 -34.94 11.34 32.38
N ARG A 709 -34.15 10.61 33.18
CA ARG A 709 -32.75 10.34 32.89
C ARG A 709 -32.60 9.45 31.67
N VAL A 710 -31.58 9.74 30.87
CA VAL A 710 -31.13 8.86 29.79
C VAL A 710 -29.86 8.15 30.23
N LEU A 711 -29.80 6.87 29.92
CA LEU A 711 -28.75 5.97 30.35
C LEU A 711 -28.42 4.97 29.23
N GLN A 712 -27.44 4.10 29.47
CA GLN A 712 -27.22 2.94 28.61
C GLN A 712 -27.73 1.65 29.28
N TRP A 713 -28.21 0.72 28.46
CA TRP A 713 -28.68 -0.58 28.92
C TRP A 713 -28.43 -1.67 27.89
N GLY A 714 -28.40 -2.93 28.33
CA GLY A 714 -28.44 -4.09 27.45
C GLY A 714 -29.61 -3.99 26.47
N ASP A 715 -29.35 -4.30 25.19
CA ASP A 715 -30.32 -4.13 24.11
C ASP A 715 -31.45 -5.18 24.19
N THR A 716 -32.55 -4.78 24.84
CA THR A 716 -33.77 -5.59 25.01
C THR A 716 -34.80 -5.35 23.90
N GLY A 717 -34.55 -4.43 22.96
CA GLY A 717 -35.49 -4.04 21.91
C GLY A 717 -36.75 -3.30 22.39
N THR A 718 -36.80 -2.87 23.66
CA THR A 718 -37.95 -2.14 24.22
C THR A 718 -38.07 -0.74 23.62
N ALA A 719 -39.28 -0.18 23.64
CA ALA A 719 -39.60 1.07 22.95
C ALA A 719 -38.82 2.29 23.45
N ASP A 720 -38.33 2.25 24.70
CA ASP A 720 -37.51 3.30 25.30
C ASP A 720 -36.07 3.32 24.77
N HIS A 721 -35.59 2.24 24.15
CA HIS A 721 -34.29 2.19 23.47
C HIS A 721 -34.35 2.70 22.02
N ARG A 722 -35.56 2.87 21.47
CA ARG A 722 -35.81 3.20 20.08
C ARG A 722 -36.03 4.70 19.93
N TRP A 723 -35.38 5.30 18.94
CA TRP A 723 -35.37 6.74 18.69
C TRP A 723 -35.69 7.03 17.22
N THR A 724 -36.47 8.06 16.95
CA THR A 724 -36.76 8.56 15.60
C THR A 724 -35.97 9.85 15.37
N LEU A 725 -35.29 9.95 14.23
CA LEU A 725 -34.57 11.16 13.84
C LEU A 725 -35.48 12.10 13.06
N VAL A 726 -35.85 13.22 13.66
CA VAL A 726 -36.67 14.26 13.02
C VAL A 726 -35.73 15.34 12.51
N ALA A 727 -35.55 15.43 11.19
CA ALA A 727 -34.66 16.40 10.57
C ALA A 727 -35.15 17.85 10.74
N ASN A 728 -34.22 18.75 11.03
CA ASN A 728 -34.43 20.20 11.02
C ASN A 728 -33.89 20.80 9.71
N SER A 729 -34.29 22.03 9.38
CA SER A 729 -33.88 22.71 8.14
C SER A 729 -32.40 23.07 8.07
N ASP A 730 -31.71 23.11 9.21
CA ASP A 730 -30.29 23.46 9.35
C ASP A 730 -29.35 22.24 9.32
N GLY A 731 -29.90 21.04 9.05
CA GLY A 731 -29.15 19.78 9.03
C GLY A 731 -28.92 19.14 10.40
N SER A 732 -29.46 19.72 11.49
CA SER A 732 -29.54 19.06 12.79
C SER A 732 -30.78 18.16 12.91
N TYR A 733 -30.88 17.41 14.01
CA TYR A 733 -31.99 16.51 14.29
C TYR A 733 -32.55 16.74 15.69
N ARG A 734 -33.87 16.61 15.84
CA ARG A 734 -34.51 16.25 17.10
C ARG A 734 -34.57 14.74 17.20
N ILE A 735 -34.01 14.18 18.27
CA ILE A 735 -33.92 12.74 18.48
C ILE A 735 -35.06 12.33 19.42
N ARG A 736 -36.14 11.80 18.85
CA ARG A 736 -37.41 11.56 19.55
C ARG A 736 -37.52 10.12 20.04
N ASN A 737 -37.75 9.90 21.32
CA ASN A 737 -37.97 8.58 21.87
C ASN A 737 -39.29 7.98 21.38
N VAL A 738 -39.29 6.71 20.97
CA VAL A 738 -40.49 6.04 20.42
C VAL A 738 -41.54 5.75 21.49
N ASN A 739 -41.13 5.51 22.74
CA ASN A 739 -42.08 5.23 23.84
C ASN A 739 -42.80 6.49 24.33
N SER A 740 -42.07 7.58 24.62
CA SER A 740 -42.63 8.79 25.22
C SER A 740 -43.05 9.86 24.21
N GLY A 741 -42.51 9.82 22.99
CA GLY A 741 -42.65 10.90 22.00
C GLY A 741 -41.85 12.17 22.32
N LYS A 742 -41.06 12.18 23.41
CA LYS A 742 -40.20 13.29 23.86
C LYS A 742 -38.83 13.28 23.20
N VAL A 743 -38.10 14.39 23.26
CA VAL A 743 -36.81 14.55 22.56
C VAL A 743 -35.64 14.49 23.53
N LEU A 744 -34.50 14.02 23.04
CA LEU A 744 -33.23 13.99 23.75
C LEU A 744 -32.71 15.43 23.99
N ALA A 745 -32.38 15.76 25.24
CA ALA A 745 -32.00 17.10 25.66
C ALA A 745 -30.89 17.09 26.71
N ILE A 746 -30.32 18.27 26.99
CA ILE A 746 -29.40 18.47 28.12
C ILE A 746 -30.18 19.14 29.26
N LEU A 747 -30.14 18.55 30.45
CA LEU A 747 -30.87 19.08 31.61
C LEU A 747 -30.51 20.55 31.85
N ASN A 748 -31.53 21.42 31.89
CA ASN A 748 -31.41 22.87 32.06
C ASN A 748 -30.52 23.57 31.01
N ALA A 749 -30.35 22.97 29.82
CA ALA A 749 -29.45 23.47 28.77
C ALA A 749 -28.01 23.73 29.24
N SER A 750 -27.53 23.00 30.26
CA SER A 750 -26.23 23.28 30.88
C SER A 750 -25.07 23.01 29.90
N SER A 751 -24.13 23.96 29.82
CA SER A 751 -22.87 23.81 29.07
C SER A 751 -21.73 23.23 29.92
N THR A 752 -22.00 22.78 31.16
CA THR A 752 -20.98 22.18 32.02
C THR A 752 -20.69 20.73 31.61
N TRP A 753 -19.43 20.32 31.67
CA TRP A 753 -19.06 18.92 31.45
C TRP A 753 -19.70 18.04 32.52
N GLY A 754 -20.29 16.93 32.08
CA GLY A 754 -21.03 16.02 32.96
C GLY A 754 -22.50 16.41 33.15
N ALA A 755 -22.99 17.42 32.42
CA ALA A 755 -24.41 17.73 32.41
C ALA A 755 -25.23 16.51 31.99
N GLN A 756 -26.29 16.23 32.74
CA GLN A 756 -27.09 15.03 32.53
C GLN A 756 -27.90 15.13 31.24
N ILE A 757 -27.93 14.02 30.49
CA ILE A 757 -28.82 13.88 29.34
C ILE A 757 -30.17 13.38 29.82
N VAL A 758 -31.22 14.02 29.35
CA VAL A 758 -32.60 13.73 29.70
C VAL A 758 -33.46 13.63 28.45
N GLN A 759 -34.72 13.23 28.63
CA GLN A 759 -35.76 13.53 27.67
C GLN A 759 -36.69 14.63 28.18
N GLU A 760 -37.21 15.46 27.29
CA GLU A 760 -38.23 16.45 27.61
C GLU A 760 -39.12 16.77 26.40
N SER A 761 -40.21 17.49 26.66
CA SER A 761 -41.08 18.03 25.63
C SER A 761 -40.29 18.96 24.70
N ASP A 762 -40.44 18.75 23.38
CA ASP A 762 -39.82 19.59 22.35
C ASP A 762 -40.30 21.04 22.51
N ASN A 763 -39.42 21.89 23.03
CA ASN A 763 -39.70 23.29 23.33
C ASN A 763 -39.03 24.26 22.32
N GLY A 764 -38.40 23.71 21.27
CA GLY A 764 -37.71 24.49 20.23
C GLY A 764 -36.35 25.07 20.65
N SER A 765 -35.86 24.75 21.86
CA SER A 765 -34.54 25.16 22.34
C SER A 765 -33.40 24.50 21.56
N ALA A 766 -32.22 25.11 21.64
CA ALA A 766 -31.04 24.58 20.96
C ALA A 766 -30.47 23.31 21.62
N ASP A 767 -30.74 23.07 22.89
CA ASP A 767 -30.28 21.86 23.60
C ASP A 767 -31.09 20.60 23.21
N ASN A 768 -32.27 20.77 22.61
CA ASN A 768 -33.07 19.67 22.04
C ASN A 768 -32.55 19.21 20.64
N ASN A 769 -31.59 19.94 20.05
CA ASN A 769 -31.10 19.71 18.68
C ASN A 769 -29.69 19.11 18.67
N TRP A 770 -29.48 18.10 17.82
CA TRP A 770 -28.24 17.33 17.75
C TRP A 770 -27.74 17.19 16.31
N ARG A 771 -26.44 17.34 16.09
CA ARG A 771 -25.75 17.02 14.84
C ARG A 771 -25.11 15.64 14.95
N LEU A 772 -25.34 14.79 13.96
CA LEU A 772 -24.68 13.49 13.86
C LEU A 772 -23.41 13.67 13.01
N VAL A 773 -22.26 13.78 13.66
CA VAL A 773 -20.96 13.97 13.01
C VAL A 773 -20.28 12.61 12.86
N GLN A 774 -19.94 12.21 11.63
CA GLN A 774 -19.24 10.96 11.37
C GLN A 774 -17.88 10.95 12.10
N ALA A 775 -17.63 9.90 12.88
CA ALA A 775 -16.32 9.61 13.43
C ALA A 775 -15.61 8.63 12.48
N GLY A 776 -14.54 9.13 11.86
CA GLY A 776 -13.86 8.50 10.72
C GLY A 776 -12.86 7.41 11.05
#